data_AF-A0A814JX99-F1
#
_entry.id   AF-A0A814JX99-F1
#
_cell.length_a   1.000
_cell.length_b   1.000
_cell.length_c   1.000
_cell.angle_alpha   90.00
_cell.angle_beta   90.00
_cell.angle_gamma   90.00
#
_symmetry.space_group_name_H-M   'P 1'
#
loop_
_entity.id
_entity.type
_entity.pdbx_description
1 polymer ?
#
loop_
_entity_poly.entity_id
_entity_poly.type
_entity_poly.pdbx_seq_one_letter_code
_entity_poly.pdbx_strand_id
1 'polypeptide(L)'
;MDDDEFDKVSSVIFNNVKSIPKVGLPGVIIPQTADTRALLCGQGSQNCLMIATRFRKGRAIICAHNGYVYKFKPPIENDYSTFVKNCKEWLVPDCTVADDQVVSIDDVSSMESVSEKAKILLWNGHYDKSEEFMNALCQYLQDGGGLVCAVTPWGWLQRYPGKHLPDFPFSRFCDYVGVRLTDEYNHCSDPILVRPELVKFKNIDYVVKELKDEQNNTEYMTIVGHAIRELEDTYPGFPLETLQNIVLNAGKDVIPETSCPITDKKCRELSSGICGIMCALPGIKAPNIMMFPGDFKETPYIYPDASWQIESHTSEWHCTGFYVVAGVPIEIEVLDGKPGGWQVRIGCHSDDLRNCAELRRWSCISVCKPLTNKVRMYSAYGGLLFLQSSEGNNNISIQIHHVVQAPVYDLNDPDRKQKWKHQRQTDGLWADIAGRHIVFNLPSASVVHIDDFDPVLEFWDRIILAHHELRGTKPTRRERVVCDEQPSAGYMHSGYPIVTHLDVCRPDSTYFILNLEHLEKDGAWGLFHELGHNMQQKWWTFDGTGEVTVNIFTLHAMDAVCNLKTWIHPWLKDQLSKTTQYLKDGSNFDQWKQSPGVALFIYAQLAREFGWDAYKQVFRIYEKAPPTLNNDQEKIDHWIVTFSQTVDCNLCPLFKFWGFPISSSTKDSLSSLPVRNINDELIEIAPNRYAM
;
A
#
# COMPACT_ATOMS: atom_id res chain seq x y z
N MET A 1 22.10 -3.32 -37.42
CA MET A 1 21.62 -4.19 -36.35
C MET A 1 20.13 -4.26 -36.50
N ASP A 2 19.63 -5.40 -36.94
CA ASP A 2 18.19 -5.66 -36.98
C ASP A 2 17.62 -5.88 -35.56
N ASP A 3 16.32 -6.09 -35.45
CA ASP A 3 15.66 -6.25 -34.14
C ASP A 3 15.99 -7.58 -33.47
N ASP A 4 16.21 -8.66 -34.25
CA ASP A 4 16.58 -9.97 -33.72
C ASP A 4 17.99 -9.97 -33.08
N GLU A 5 18.93 -9.18 -33.65
CA GLU A 5 20.23 -8.91 -33.05
C GLU A 5 20.09 -8.02 -31.80
N PHE A 6 19.20 -7.03 -31.83
CA PHE A 6 19.03 -6.11 -30.71
C PHE A 6 18.37 -6.79 -29.50
N ASP A 7 17.46 -7.74 -29.70
CA ASP A 7 16.86 -8.54 -28.64
C ASP A 7 17.90 -9.35 -27.84
N LYS A 8 19.07 -9.61 -28.44
CA LYS A 8 20.20 -10.32 -27.80
C LYS A 8 21.20 -9.37 -27.13
N VAL A 9 20.95 -8.07 -27.09
CA VAL A 9 21.93 -7.06 -26.64
C VAL A 9 22.41 -7.28 -25.21
N SER A 10 21.55 -7.73 -24.30
CA SER A 10 21.97 -8.07 -22.93
C SER A 10 22.97 -9.22 -22.92
N SER A 11 22.72 -10.29 -23.69
CA SER A 11 23.67 -11.40 -23.85
C SER A 11 24.98 -10.98 -24.49
N VAL A 12 24.96 -10.01 -25.43
CA VAL A 12 26.18 -9.45 -26.04
C VAL A 12 26.98 -8.66 -25.01
N ILE A 13 26.35 -7.72 -24.31
CA ILE A 13 27.02 -6.84 -23.35
C ILE A 13 27.55 -7.62 -22.14
N PHE A 14 26.80 -8.61 -21.66
CA PHE A 14 27.19 -9.42 -20.51
C PHE A 14 27.87 -10.75 -20.88
N ASN A 15 28.35 -10.89 -22.11
CA ASN A 15 29.11 -12.08 -22.50
C ASN A 15 30.34 -12.26 -21.59
N ASN A 16 30.45 -13.43 -20.95
CA ASN A 16 31.46 -13.74 -19.92
C ASN A 16 31.42 -12.85 -18.67
N VAL A 17 30.27 -12.24 -18.35
CA VAL A 17 30.06 -11.45 -17.13
C VAL A 17 28.97 -12.12 -16.29
N LYS A 18 29.30 -12.63 -15.10
CA LYS A 18 28.31 -13.31 -14.24
C LYS A 18 27.59 -12.34 -13.32
N SER A 19 28.29 -11.29 -12.90
CA SER A 19 27.74 -10.28 -12.02
C SER A 19 28.49 -8.96 -12.16
N ILE A 20 27.83 -7.86 -11.76
CA ILE A 20 28.46 -6.55 -11.65
C ILE A 20 28.30 -6.01 -10.21
N PRO A 21 29.21 -5.15 -9.71
CA PRO A 21 29.07 -4.58 -8.39
C PRO A 21 27.78 -3.74 -8.28
N LYS A 22 27.12 -3.81 -7.13
CA LYS A 22 26.06 -2.85 -6.82
C LYS A 22 26.68 -1.48 -6.63
N VAL A 23 26.01 -0.46 -7.17
CA VAL A 23 26.42 0.93 -6.96
C VAL A 23 25.27 1.68 -6.32
N GLY A 24 25.45 2.07 -5.05
CA GLY A 24 24.44 2.75 -4.27
C GLY A 24 23.11 1.99 -4.23
N LEU A 25 22.01 2.74 -4.24
CA LEU A 25 20.66 2.23 -4.36
C LEU A 25 20.10 2.70 -5.71
N PRO A 26 20.11 1.87 -6.76
CA PRO A 26 19.67 2.29 -8.08
C PRO A 26 18.20 2.71 -8.09
N GLY A 27 17.81 3.64 -8.97
CA GLY A 27 16.43 3.90 -9.29
C GLY A 27 15.80 2.80 -10.15
N VAL A 28 14.54 2.98 -10.53
CA VAL A 28 13.85 2.16 -11.53
C VAL A 28 13.69 2.96 -12.83
N ILE A 29 14.12 2.38 -13.95
CA ILE A 29 13.97 2.95 -15.31
C ILE A 29 13.21 1.96 -16.19
N ILE A 30 12.45 2.45 -17.17
CA ILE A 30 11.58 1.59 -18.01
C ILE A 30 11.86 1.87 -19.49
N PRO A 31 12.14 0.86 -20.33
CA PRO A 31 12.26 1.04 -21.78
C PRO A 31 10.86 1.32 -22.38
N GLN A 32 10.74 2.34 -23.21
CA GLN A 32 9.45 2.82 -23.75
C GLN A 32 9.34 2.77 -25.26
N THR A 33 10.37 2.33 -25.99
CA THR A 33 10.33 2.32 -27.46
C THR A 33 10.91 1.04 -28.05
N ALA A 34 10.56 0.74 -29.30
CA ALA A 34 11.17 -0.31 -30.10
C ALA A 34 12.70 -0.18 -30.23
N ASP A 35 13.23 1.03 -30.02
CA ASP A 35 14.66 1.32 -30.01
C ASP A 35 15.31 1.18 -28.63
N THR A 36 14.57 0.75 -27.60
CA THR A 36 15.10 0.48 -26.27
C THR A 36 15.00 -0.99 -25.86
N ARG A 37 16.01 -1.46 -25.14
CA ARG A 37 16.04 -2.81 -24.55
C ARG A 37 16.59 -2.79 -23.13
N ALA A 38 15.92 -3.45 -22.21
CA ALA A 38 16.47 -3.71 -20.89
C ALA A 38 17.74 -4.57 -21.00
N LEU A 39 18.78 -4.17 -20.27
CA LEU A 39 20.07 -4.85 -20.21
C LEU A 39 20.25 -5.63 -18.92
N LEU A 40 19.79 -5.09 -17.80
CA LEU A 40 19.98 -5.69 -16.48
C LEU A 40 18.77 -5.39 -15.59
N CYS A 41 18.36 -6.37 -14.78
CA CYS A 41 17.30 -6.22 -13.78
C CYS A 41 17.82 -6.58 -12.38
N GLY A 42 17.20 -6.02 -11.33
CA GLY A 42 17.51 -6.37 -9.95
C GLY A 42 16.98 -7.76 -9.56
N GLN A 43 17.76 -8.57 -8.83
CA GLN A 43 17.33 -9.93 -8.45
C GLN A 43 16.08 -9.99 -7.55
N GLY A 44 15.81 -8.94 -6.77
CA GLY A 44 14.67 -8.91 -5.84
C GLY A 44 13.41 -8.34 -6.47
N SER A 45 13.46 -7.09 -6.90
CA SER A 45 12.35 -6.36 -7.53
C SER A 45 12.06 -6.77 -8.97
N GLN A 46 13.03 -7.38 -9.65
CA GLN A 46 13.04 -7.60 -11.10
C GLN A 46 12.92 -6.31 -11.95
N ASN A 47 13.00 -5.11 -11.36
CA ASN A 47 12.90 -3.88 -12.13
C ASN A 47 14.21 -3.59 -12.88
N CYS A 48 14.09 -2.87 -13.99
CA CYS A 48 15.21 -2.60 -14.87
C CYS A 48 16.17 -1.57 -14.27
N LEU A 49 17.47 -1.86 -14.40
CA LEU A 49 18.59 -1.11 -13.85
C LEU A 49 19.44 -0.46 -14.95
N MET A 50 19.45 -1.04 -16.14
CA MET A 50 20.24 -0.57 -17.28
C MET A 50 19.44 -0.79 -18.56
N ILE A 51 19.42 0.19 -19.46
CA ILE A 51 18.74 0.13 -20.75
C ILE A 51 19.74 0.44 -21.86
N ALA A 52 19.74 -0.36 -22.91
CA ALA A 52 20.34 -0.05 -24.19
C ALA A 52 19.34 0.72 -25.05
N THR A 53 19.79 1.76 -25.74
CA THR A 53 18.99 2.50 -26.71
C THR A 53 19.74 2.61 -28.04
N ARG A 54 19.01 2.46 -29.16
CA ARG A 54 19.46 2.80 -30.51
C ARG A 54 18.96 4.19 -30.84
N PHE A 55 19.83 5.02 -31.42
CA PHE A 55 19.45 6.36 -31.84
C PHE A 55 19.99 6.64 -33.24
N ARG A 56 19.17 6.29 -34.26
CA ARG A 56 19.60 6.28 -35.66
C ARG A 56 20.84 5.39 -35.84
N LYS A 57 22.02 5.99 -36.06
CA LYS A 57 23.29 5.27 -36.20
C LYS A 57 24.02 5.07 -34.87
N GLY A 58 23.74 5.90 -33.87
CA GLY A 58 24.39 5.84 -32.55
C GLY A 58 23.67 4.94 -31.57
N ARG A 59 24.30 4.78 -30.41
CA ARG A 59 23.87 3.87 -29.35
C ARG A 59 24.13 4.51 -28.00
N ALA A 60 23.25 4.27 -27.03
CA ALA A 60 23.50 4.67 -25.66
C ALA A 60 23.15 3.58 -24.64
N ILE A 61 23.81 3.65 -23.48
CA ILE A 61 23.50 2.84 -22.29
C ILE A 61 23.10 3.80 -21.17
N ILE A 62 21.89 3.59 -20.64
CA ILE A 62 21.31 4.40 -19.56
C ILE A 62 21.27 3.55 -18.29
N CYS A 63 21.93 3.99 -17.24
CA CYS A 63 22.01 3.28 -15.96
C CYS A 63 21.20 3.99 -14.89
N ALA A 64 20.48 3.23 -14.06
CA ALA A 64 19.66 3.76 -12.97
C ALA A 64 20.45 4.17 -11.72
N HIS A 65 21.78 4.33 -11.82
CA HIS A 65 22.55 4.95 -10.75
C HIS A 65 23.79 5.66 -11.29
N ASN A 66 23.91 6.95 -10.96
CA ASN A 66 25.01 7.85 -11.33
C ASN A 66 26.41 7.21 -11.21
N GLY A 67 26.65 6.45 -10.15
CA GLY A 67 27.95 5.84 -9.90
C GLY A 67 28.45 4.82 -10.95
N TYR A 68 27.59 4.33 -11.85
CA TYR A 68 28.04 3.49 -12.98
C TYR A 68 28.84 4.28 -14.02
N VAL A 69 28.57 5.59 -14.19
CA VAL A 69 29.34 6.46 -15.10
C VAL A 69 30.76 6.65 -14.60
N TYR A 70 30.93 6.91 -13.30
CA TYR A 70 32.26 7.07 -12.68
C TYR A 70 33.11 5.81 -12.74
N LYS A 71 32.46 4.64 -12.76
CA LYS A 71 33.12 3.35 -12.86
C LYS A 71 33.33 2.90 -14.32
N PHE A 72 32.87 3.65 -15.32
CA PHE A 72 33.10 3.38 -16.75
C PHE A 72 34.55 3.71 -17.20
N LYS A 73 35.50 3.67 -16.26
CA LYS A 73 36.95 3.74 -16.48
C LYS A 73 37.57 2.71 -15.53
N PRO A 74 38.41 1.78 -16.02
CA PRO A 74 38.69 0.55 -15.29
C PRO A 74 39.53 0.81 -14.03
N PRO A 75 39.30 0.02 -12.97
CA PRO A 75 40.45 -0.55 -12.29
C PRO A 75 40.34 -2.08 -12.21
N ILE A 76 41.44 -2.74 -12.62
CA ILE A 76 41.77 -4.17 -12.42
C ILE A 76 40.91 -5.16 -13.24
N GLU A 77 41.56 -6.18 -13.81
CA GLU A 77 40.90 -7.28 -14.55
C GLU A 77 39.91 -8.04 -13.64
N ASN A 78 38.62 -7.90 -13.93
CA ASN A 78 37.50 -8.62 -13.30
C ASN A 78 36.28 -8.64 -14.25
N ASP A 79 35.20 -9.32 -13.86
CA ASP A 79 33.93 -9.36 -14.61
C ASP A 79 33.43 -7.97 -15.06
N TYR A 80 33.65 -6.93 -14.26
CA TYR A 80 33.23 -5.57 -14.57
C TYR A 80 34.10 -4.92 -15.67
N SER A 81 35.39 -5.22 -15.73
CA SER A 81 36.26 -4.78 -16.84
C SER A 81 35.83 -5.40 -18.19
N THR A 82 35.41 -6.67 -18.18
CA THR A 82 34.81 -7.35 -19.34
C THR A 82 33.51 -6.68 -19.75
N PHE A 83 32.63 -6.36 -18.79
CA PHE A 83 31.41 -5.60 -19.05
C PHE A 83 31.67 -4.24 -19.71
N VAL A 84 32.62 -3.44 -19.19
CA VAL A 84 32.97 -2.14 -19.77
C VAL A 84 33.52 -2.31 -21.19
N LYS A 85 34.37 -3.32 -21.43
CA LYS A 85 34.88 -3.63 -22.76
C LYS A 85 33.74 -3.94 -23.73
N ASN A 86 32.85 -4.86 -23.37
CA ASN A 86 31.71 -5.24 -24.21
C ASN A 86 30.77 -4.05 -24.46
N CYS A 87 30.56 -3.18 -23.46
CA CYS A 87 29.81 -1.93 -23.64
C CYS A 87 30.46 -1.03 -24.69
N LYS A 88 31.79 -0.84 -24.67
CA LYS A 88 32.49 0.00 -25.66
C LYS A 88 32.34 -0.55 -27.08
N GLU A 89 32.55 -1.86 -27.25
CA GLU A 89 32.41 -2.55 -28.54
C GLU A 89 30.97 -2.48 -29.06
N TRP A 90 29.98 -2.57 -28.17
CA TRP A 90 28.59 -2.41 -28.54
C TRP A 90 28.24 -0.97 -28.89
N LEU A 91 28.69 0.03 -28.12
CA LEU A 91 28.38 1.44 -28.34
C LEU A 91 28.93 1.97 -29.66
N VAL A 92 30.16 1.55 -30.02
CA VAL A 92 30.83 1.98 -31.26
C VAL A 92 31.30 0.72 -32.00
N PRO A 93 30.42 0.12 -32.82
CA PRO A 93 30.73 -1.10 -33.56
C PRO A 93 31.96 -0.95 -34.45
N ASP A 94 32.65 -2.06 -34.69
CA ASP A 94 33.77 -2.16 -35.63
C ASP A 94 34.96 -1.22 -35.29
N CYS A 95 35.01 -0.71 -34.06
CA CYS A 95 36.05 0.21 -33.60
C CYS A 95 36.51 -0.13 -32.17
N THR A 96 37.81 -0.35 -32.00
CA THR A 96 38.40 -0.44 -30.65
C THR A 96 38.54 0.97 -30.07
N VAL A 97 37.71 1.29 -29.07
CA VAL A 97 37.72 2.60 -28.40
C VAL A 97 38.76 2.64 -27.29
N ALA A 98 39.80 3.46 -27.47
CA ALA A 98 40.82 3.73 -26.46
C ALA A 98 40.27 4.60 -25.31
N ASP A 99 40.90 4.54 -24.12
CA ASP A 99 40.42 5.24 -22.93
C ASP A 99 40.43 6.77 -23.06
N ASP A 100 41.32 7.33 -23.86
CA ASP A 100 41.40 8.76 -24.18
C ASP A 100 40.29 9.22 -25.14
N GLN A 101 39.58 8.29 -25.77
CA GLN A 101 38.40 8.54 -26.61
C GLN A 101 37.08 8.45 -25.81
N VAL A 102 37.15 8.17 -24.50
CA VAL A 102 36.01 8.13 -23.57
C VAL A 102 36.01 9.39 -22.71
N VAL A 103 35.15 10.34 -23.05
CA VAL A 103 35.18 11.72 -22.53
C VAL A 103 33.97 11.97 -21.62
N SER A 104 34.21 12.49 -20.41
CA SER A 104 33.12 12.99 -19.56
C SER A 104 32.67 14.36 -20.05
N ILE A 105 31.36 14.54 -20.14
CA ILE A 105 30.73 15.80 -20.52
C ILE A 105 30.04 16.49 -19.35
N ASP A 106 30.25 16.04 -18.11
CA ASP A 106 29.62 16.62 -16.92
C ASP A 106 29.94 18.12 -16.78
N ASP A 107 31.22 18.49 -16.86
CA ASP A 107 31.72 19.86 -16.68
C ASP A 107 31.80 20.66 -17.99
N VAL A 108 31.29 20.12 -19.09
CA VAL A 108 31.35 20.75 -20.42
C VAL A 108 30.07 21.53 -20.70
N SER A 109 30.17 22.83 -21.01
CA SER A 109 29.02 23.69 -21.28
C SER A 109 28.59 23.73 -22.75
N SER A 110 29.47 23.34 -23.69
CA SER A 110 29.20 23.29 -25.14
C SER A 110 29.82 22.05 -25.77
N MET A 111 29.08 21.40 -26.67
CA MET A 111 29.56 20.24 -27.44
C MET A 111 30.77 20.58 -28.34
N GLU A 112 30.97 21.85 -28.71
CA GLU A 112 32.16 22.30 -29.45
C GLU A 112 33.46 22.13 -28.66
N SER A 113 33.37 22.11 -27.33
CA SER A 113 34.52 21.91 -26.44
C SER A 113 34.86 20.43 -26.22
N VAL A 114 34.05 19.52 -26.75
CA VAL A 114 34.31 18.08 -26.70
C VAL A 114 35.35 17.72 -27.76
N SER A 115 36.37 16.96 -27.38
CA SER A 115 37.41 16.50 -28.30
C SER A 115 36.80 15.83 -29.54
N GLU A 116 37.23 16.23 -30.73
CA GLU A 116 36.82 15.58 -32.00
C GLU A 116 37.19 14.08 -32.05
N LYS A 117 38.14 13.65 -31.20
CA LYS A 117 38.52 12.24 -31.05
C LYS A 117 37.55 11.43 -30.19
N ALA A 118 36.60 12.07 -29.51
CA ALA A 118 35.67 11.42 -28.59
C ALA A 118 34.72 10.48 -29.35
N LYS A 119 34.77 9.21 -28.99
CA LYS A 119 33.91 8.15 -29.56
C LYS A 119 32.78 7.76 -28.61
N ILE A 120 33.02 7.88 -27.31
CA ILE A 120 32.03 7.62 -26.26
C ILE A 120 32.00 8.80 -25.30
N LEU A 121 30.81 9.32 -25.04
CA LEU A 121 30.56 10.36 -24.05
C LEU A 121 30.03 9.74 -22.75
N LEU A 122 30.45 10.30 -21.62
CA LEU A 122 29.99 9.93 -20.29
C LEU A 122 29.22 11.09 -19.68
N TRP A 123 27.98 10.87 -19.27
CA TRP A 123 27.15 11.91 -18.66
C TRP A 123 26.42 11.44 -17.41
N ASN A 124 26.63 12.12 -16.31
CA ASN A 124 26.04 11.79 -15.04
C ASN A 124 24.63 12.40 -14.84
N GLY A 125 24.02 13.01 -15.86
CA GLY A 125 22.61 13.46 -15.83
C GLY A 125 22.26 14.51 -14.77
N HIS A 126 23.26 15.07 -14.06
CA HIS A 126 23.05 15.82 -12.81
C HIS A 126 23.06 17.35 -13.00
N TYR A 127 23.47 17.83 -14.19
CA TYR A 127 23.57 19.25 -14.52
C TYR A 127 22.74 19.56 -15.76
N ASP A 128 21.92 20.61 -15.67
CA ASP A 128 21.18 21.15 -16.81
C ASP A 128 22.15 21.50 -17.93
N LYS A 129 21.90 20.91 -19.09
CA LYS A 129 22.53 21.27 -20.34
C LYS A 129 21.56 22.17 -21.10
N SER A 130 22.07 23.19 -21.79
CA SER A 130 21.20 24.05 -22.59
C SER A 130 20.51 23.26 -23.70
N GLU A 131 19.43 23.81 -24.24
CA GLU A 131 18.72 23.17 -25.35
C GLU A 131 19.63 22.99 -26.58
N GLU A 132 20.53 23.94 -26.83
CA GLU A 132 21.54 23.82 -27.90
C GLU A 132 22.50 22.65 -27.64
N PHE A 133 22.95 22.49 -26.39
CA PHE A 133 23.80 21.36 -26.02
C PHE A 133 23.08 20.03 -26.24
N MET A 134 21.82 19.94 -25.81
CA MET A 134 21.01 18.73 -25.98
C MET A 134 20.80 18.40 -27.47
N ASN A 135 20.53 19.40 -28.30
CA ASN A 135 20.41 19.22 -29.75
C ASN A 135 21.72 18.72 -30.37
N ALA A 136 22.86 19.28 -29.95
CA ALA A 136 24.17 18.85 -30.42
C ALA A 136 24.54 17.44 -29.94
N LEU A 137 24.19 17.06 -28.72
CA LEU A 137 24.35 15.69 -28.20
C LEU A 137 23.49 14.70 -29.00
N CYS A 138 22.25 15.06 -29.29
CA CYS A 138 21.37 14.27 -30.17
C CYS A 138 21.99 14.12 -31.55
N GLN A 139 22.55 15.18 -32.14
CA GLN A 139 23.22 15.12 -33.44
C GLN A 139 24.45 14.18 -33.40
N TYR A 140 25.28 14.28 -32.35
CA TYR A 140 26.40 13.37 -32.13
C TYR A 140 25.99 11.90 -32.10
N LEU A 141 24.88 11.59 -31.42
CA LEU A 141 24.29 10.24 -31.44
C LEU A 141 23.77 9.87 -32.84
N GLN A 142 23.09 10.77 -33.55
CA GLN A 142 22.61 10.50 -34.91
C GLN A 142 23.74 10.16 -35.89
N ASP A 143 24.92 10.75 -35.67
CA ASP A 143 26.12 10.55 -36.48
C ASP A 143 26.91 9.27 -36.13
N GLY A 144 26.47 8.49 -35.15
CA GLY A 144 27.07 7.21 -34.78
C GLY A 144 27.91 7.24 -33.49
N GLY A 145 27.82 8.32 -32.71
CA GLY A 145 28.47 8.42 -31.41
C GLY A 145 27.90 7.46 -30.36
N GLY A 146 28.74 7.10 -29.39
CA GLY A 146 28.34 6.32 -28.22
C GLY A 146 28.08 7.20 -26.99
N LEU A 147 27.10 6.85 -26.16
CA LEU A 147 26.85 7.52 -24.88
C LEU A 147 26.64 6.52 -23.75
N VAL A 148 27.26 6.78 -22.61
CA VAL A 148 26.86 6.15 -21.35
C VAL A 148 26.38 7.26 -20.42
N CYS A 149 25.14 7.15 -19.99
CA CYS A 149 24.57 8.10 -19.06
C CYS A 149 23.95 7.40 -17.86
N ALA A 150 23.91 8.07 -16.73
CA ALA A 150 23.34 7.51 -15.52
C ALA A 150 22.59 8.52 -14.69
N VAL A 151 21.63 8.00 -13.93
CA VAL A 151 20.61 8.79 -13.26
C VAL A 151 20.12 8.12 -11.99
N THR A 152 19.85 8.90 -10.95
CA THR A 152 19.22 8.44 -9.70
C THR A 152 18.02 9.33 -9.40
N PRO A 153 16.85 9.10 -10.04
CA PRO A 153 15.73 10.06 -10.00
C PRO A 153 15.18 10.25 -8.59
N TRP A 154 14.98 9.17 -7.83
CA TRP A 154 14.53 9.22 -6.44
C TRP A 154 15.47 10.07 -5.55
N GLY A 155 16.79 9.97 -5.77
CA GLY A 155 17.79 10.73 -5.03
C GLY A 155 17.75 12.23 -5.38
N TRP A 156 17.38 12.57 -6.60
CA TRP A 156 17.13 13.96 -7.00
C TRP A 156 15.85 14.50 -6.34
N LEU A 157 14.75 13.76 -6.40
CA LEU A 157 13.48 14.15 -5.77
C LEU A 157 13.63 14.41 -4.26
N GLN A 158 14.44 13.61 -3.57
CA GLN A 158 14.76 13.83 -2.15
C GLN A 158 15.50 15.15 -1.90
N ARG A 159 16.35 15.59 -2.82
CA ARG A 159 17.11 16.84 -2.69
C ARG A 159 16.30 18.08 -3.06
N TYR A 160 15.24 17.92 -3.85
CA TYR A 160 14.39 19.01 -4.33
C TYR A 160 12.92 18.79 -3.96
N PRO A 161 12.55 18.99 -2.67
CA PRO A 161 11.16 18.85 -2.23
C PRO A 161 10.20 19.72 -3.05
N GLY A 162 9.07 19.15 -3.47
CA GLY A 162 8.06 19.83 -4.29
C GLY A 162 8.37 19.88 -5.79
N LYS A 163 9.47 19.27 -6.23
CA LYS A 163 9.72 18.96 -7.65
C LYS A 163 9.20 17.57 -8.00
N HIS A 164 8.85 17.38 -9.27
CA HIS A 164 8.39 16.11 -9.82
C HIS A 164 9.37 15.61 -10.90
N LEU A 165 9.25 14.34 -11.31
CA LEU A 165 10.13 13.76 -12.34
C LEU A 165 10.21 14.58 -13.64
N PRO A 166 9.13 15.19 -14.18
CA PRO A 166 9.24 16.04 -15.36
C PRO A 166 10.08 17.32 -15.15
N ASP A 167 10.21 17.78 -13.90
CA ASP A 167 11.09 18.91 -13.56
C ASP A 167 12.57 18.50 -13.52
N PHE A 168 12.85 17.21 -13.56
CA PHE A 168 14.20 16.69 -13.49
C PHE A 168 14.91 16.91 -14.84
N PRO A 169 16.05 17.63 -14.90
CA PRO A 169 16.76 17.99 -16.13
C PRO A 169 16.95 16.86 -17.14
N PHE A 170 17.24 15.66 -16.63
CA PHE A 170 17.51 14.49 -17.44
C PHE A 170 16.25 13.85 -18.03
N SER A 171 15.06 14.17 -17.49
CA SER A 171 13.78 13.60 -17.97
C SER A 171 13.58 13.86 -19.45
N ARG A 172 13.86 15.09 -19.92
CA ARG A 172 13.70 15.45 -21.33
C ARG A 172 14.58 14.61 -22.25
N PHE A 173 15.82 14.33 -21.85
CA PHE A 173 16.70 13.45 -22.62
C PHE A 173 16.19 12.02 -22.65
N CYS A 174 15.81 11.50 -21.48
CA CYS A 174 15.19 10.20 -21.31
C CYS A 174 13.98 10.01 -22.23
N ASP A 175 13.09 11.00 -22.29
CA ASP A 175 11.95 11.01 -23.21
C ASP A 175 12.40 10.94 -24.67
N TYR A 176 13.43 11.69 -25.06
CA TYR A 176 13.97 11.66 -26.44
C TYR A 176 14.56 10.31 -26.84
N VAL A 177 15.19 9.59 -25.93
CA VAL A 177 15.83 8.28 -26.20
C VAL A 177 14.95 7.09 -25.83
N GLY A 178 13.69 7.35 -25.46
CA GLY A 178 12.68 6.33 -25.21
C GLY A 178 12.82 5.61 -23.87
N VAL A 179 13.28 6.29 -22.83
CA VAL A 179 13.42 5.73 -21.48
C VAL A 179 12.60 6.53 -20.47
N ARG A 180 11.76 5.84 -19.71
CA ARG A 180 11.03 6.42 -18.59
C ARG A 180 11.87 6.43 -17.32
N LEU A 181 11.74 7.50 -16.55
CA LEU A 181 12.17 7.55 -15.16
C LEU A 181 10.98 7.31 -14.22
N THR A 182 11.26 6.72 -13.06
CA THR A 182 10.31 6.57 -11.96
C THR A 182 10.89 7.18 -10.69
N ASP A 183 10.06 7.41 -9.68
CA ASP A 183 10.46 7.87 -8.35
C ASP A 183 10.81 6.71 -7.41
N GLU A 184 10.75 5.47 -7.90
CA GLU A 184 11.07 4.26 -7.16
C GLU A 184 12.58 3.97 -7.16
N TYR A 185 12.96 3.10 -6.22
CA TYR A 185 14.31 2.58 -6.09
C TYR A 185 14.34 1.06 -5.97
N ASN A 186 15.46 0.49 -6.41
CA ASN A 186 15.68 -0.93 -6.55
C ASN A 186 16.44 -1.50 -5.36
N HIS A 187 15.78 -2.39 -4.62
CA HIS A 187 16.46 -3.25 -3.65
C HIS A 187 17.11 -4.45 -4.37
N CYS A 188 18.43 -4.36 -4.56
CA CYS A 188 19.24 -5.44 -5.10
C CYS A 188 20.37 -5.88 -4.16
N SER A 189 20.71 -7.16 -4.26
CA SER A 189 21.88 -7.77 -3.63
C SER A 189 23.18 -7.20 -4.24
N ASP A 190 24.27 -7.35 -3.49
CA ASP A 190 25.61 -7.02 -3.95
C ASP A 190 26.47 -8.30 -3.90
N PRO A 191 26.99 -8.80 -5.05
CA PRO A 191 26.90 -8.23 -6.39
C PRO A 191 25.55 -8.47 -7.10
N ILE A 192 25.29 -7.71 -8.17
CA ILE A 192 24.13 -7.88 -9.03
C ILE A 192 24.45 -8.95 -10.08
N LEU A 193 23.91 -10.16 -9.90
CA LEU A 193 23.88 -11.25 -10.85
C LEU A 193 23.22 -10.84 -12.17
N VAL A 194 23.87 -11.21 -13.27
CA VAL A 194 23.34 -11.04 -14.62
C VAL A 194 22.35 -12.16 -14.92
N ARG A 195 21.14 -11.78 -15.32
CA ARG A 195 20.04 -12.70 -15.65
C ARG A 195 19.38 -12.28 -16.97
N PRO A 196 19.96 -12.64 -18.13
CA PRO A 196 19.43 -12.26 -19.44
C PRO A 196 18.02 -12.81 -19.69
N GLU A 197 17.64 -13.88 -18.99
CA GLU A 197 16.29 -14.46 -19.05
C GLU A 197 15.20 -13.51 -18.51
N LEU A 198 15.54 -12.60 -17.59
CA LEU A 198 14.57 -11.67 -16.99
C LEU A 198 14.39 -10.39 -17.80
N VAL A 199 15.42 -9.94 -18.51
CA VAL A 199 15.42 -8.62 -19.15
C VAL A 199 14.52 -8.57 -20.38
N LYS A 200 14.34 -9.69 -21.08
CA LYS A 200 13.49 -9.78 -22.27
C LYS A 200 12.03 -9.38 -21.97
N PHE A 201 11.56 -9.66 -20.77
CA PHE A 201 10.19 -9.35 -20.35
C PHE A 201 9.97 -7.90 -19.92
N LYS A 202 11.04 -7.11 -19.84
CA LYS A 202 10.91 -5.66 -19.65
C LYS A 202 10.77 -4.92 -20.97
N ASN A 203 10.87 -5.62 -22.11
CA ASN A 203 10.67 -5.04 -23.44
C ASN A 203 9.25 -5.33 -23.91
N ILE A 204 8.45 -4.29 -24.09
CA ILE A 204 7.03 -4.43 -24.43
C ILE A 204 6.83 -5.19 -25.74
N ASP A 205 7.61 -4.92 -26.79
CA ASP A 205 7.42 -5.58 -28.08
C ASP A 205 7.67 -7.10 -28.01
N TYR A 206 8.65 -7.51 -27.20
CA TYR A 206 8.93 -8.92 -26.94
C TYR A 206 7.78 -9.57 -26.17
N VAL A 207 7.34 -8.93 -25.07
CA VAL A 207 6.17 -9.36 -24.30
C VAL A 207 4.97 -9.59 -25.20
N VAL A 208 4.74 -8.69 -26.15
CA VAL A 208 3.55 -8.67 -27.00
C VAL A 208 3.60 -9.73 -28.09
N LYS A 209 4.78 -9.97 -28.66
CA LYS A 209 5.02 -11.07 -29.60
C LYS A 209 4.77 -12.41 -28.92
N GLU A 210 5.36 -12.63 -27.75
CA GLU A 210 5.25 -13.90 -27.02
C GLU A 210 3.85 -14.14 -26.45
N LEU A 211 3.13 -13.08 -26.02
CA LEU A 211 1.74 -13.17 -25.56
C LEU A 211 0.79 -13.72 -26.63
N LYS A 212 1.09 -13.57 -27.92
CA LYS A 212 0.28 -14.17 -28.98
C LYS A 212 0.47 -15.70 -29.04
N ASP A 213 1.63 -16.19 -28.60
CA ASP A 213 2.03 -17.59 -28.75
C ASP A 213 1.87 -18.40 -27.44
N GLU A 214 1.96 -17.77 -26.25
CA GLU A 214 2.02 -18.45 -24.94
C GLU A 214 1.01 -17.95 -23.87
N GLN A 215 -0.27 -17.78 -24.21
CA GLN A 215 -1.31 -17.24 -23.31
C GLN A 215 -1.55 -18.02 -22.00
N ASN A 216 -1.09 -19.28 -21.91
CA ASN A 216 -1.31 -20.17 -20.75
C ASN A 216 -0.09 -20.31 -19.82
N ASN A 217 0.95 -19.51 -20.04
CA ASN A 217 2.19 -19.57 -19.28
C ASN A 217 2.15 -18.60 -18.08
N THR A 218 2.16 -19.13 -16.85
CA THR A 218 1.91 -18.36 -15.62
C THR A 218 2.99 -17.34 -15.31
N GLU A 219 4.25 -17.77 -15.42
CA GLU A 219 5.39 -16.91 -15.18
C GLU A 219 5.35 -15.71 -16.13
N TYR A 220 5.00 -15.96 -17.39
CA TYR A 220 4.89 -14.95 -18.42
C TYR A 220 3.74 -13.99 -18.12
N MET A 221 2.51 -14.49 -17.91
CA MET A 221 1.34 -13.64 -17.62
C MET A 221 1.56 -12.75 -16.40
N THR A 222 2.26 -13.25 -15.38
CA THR A 222 2.62 -12.47 -14.20
C THR A 222 3.58 -11.35 -14.58
N ILE A 223 4.71 -11.67 -15.22
CA ILE A 223 5.72 -10.67 -15.58
C ILE A 223 5.15 -9.62 -16.53
N VAL A 224 4.32 -10.04 -17.48
CA VAL A 224 3.64 -9.19 -18.44
C VAL A 224 2.66 -8.24 -17.76
N GLY A 225 1.80 -8.74 -16.86
CA GLY A 225 0.87 -7.89 -16.11
C GLY A 225 1.61 -6.83 -15.26
N HIS A 226 2.77 -7.19 -14.71
CA HIS A 226 3.64 -6.24 -14.01
C HIS A 226 4.25 -5.20 -14.96
N ALA A 227 4.83 -5.62 -16.07
CA ALA A 227 5.45 -4.71 -17.05
C ALA A 227 4.43 -3.73 -17.66
N ILE A 228 3.24 -4.22 -17.99
CA ILE A 228 2.15 -3.43 -18.56
C ILE A 228 1.62 -2.38 -17.57
N ARG A 229 1.53 -2.70 -16.28
CA ARG A 229 1.11 -1.72 -15.25
C ARG A 229 2.05 -0.50 -15.16
N GLU A 230 3.32 -0.69 -15.51
CA GLU A 230 4.34 0.37 -15.51
C GLU A 230 4.28 1.25 -16.78
N LEU A 231 3.56 0.80 -17.80
CA LEU A 231 3.41 1.46 -19.10
C LEU A 231 2.08 2.23 -19.14
N GLU A 232 2.12 3.51 -19.49
CA GLU A 232 0.90 4.30 -19.69
C GLU A 232 0.30 4.06 -21.10
N ASP A 233 -1.00 4.31 -21.26
CA ASP A 233 -1.77 4.19 -22.52
C ASP A 233 -1.23 5.02 -23.72
N THR A 234 -0.11 5.73 -23.57
CA THR A 234 0.43 6.71 -24.53
C THR A 234 1.47 6.13 -25.50
N TYR A 235 1.82 4.83 -25.40
CA TYR A 235 2.79 4.20 -26.30
C TYR A 235 2.21 3.96 -27.72
N PRO A 236 2.83 4.51 -28.78
CA PRO A 236 2.50 4.14 -30.16
C PRO A 236 2.85 2.67 -30.41
N GLY A 237 1.84 1.83 -30.68
CA GLY A 237 2.02 0.38 -30.84
C GLY A 237 1.66 -0.44 -29.59
N PHE A 238 1.11 0.19 -28.55
CA PHE A 238 0.53 -0.53 -27.42
C PHE A 238 -0.53 -1.52 -27.94
N PRO A 239 -0.42 -2.83 -27.66
CA PRO A 239 -1.21 -3.85 -28.33
C PRO A 239 -2.51 -4.08 -27.59
N LEU A 240 -3.25 -2.98 -27.48
CA LEU A 240 -4.51 -2.88 -26.76
C LEU A 240 -5.44 -4.02 -27.15
N GLU A 241 -5.60 -4.28 -28.46
CA GLU A 241 -6.47 -5.34 -28.98
C GLU A 241 -6.01 -6.75 -28.56
N THR A 242 -4.70 -7.04 -28.60
CA THR A 242 -4.18 -8.36 -28.18
C THR A 242 -4.41 -8.57 -26.69
N LEU A 243 -4.15 -7.56 -25.87
CA LEU A 243 -4.34 -7.62 -24.42
C LEU A 243 -5.81 -7.70 -24.03
N GLN A 244 -6.68 -6.93 -24.69
CA GLN A 244 -8.13 -7.05 -24.53
C GLN A 244 -8.62 -8.45 -24.89
N ASN A 245 -8.13 -9.04 -25.99
CA ASN A 245 -8.48 -10.40 -26.37
C ASN A 245 -8.02 -11.44 -25.33
N ILE A 246 -6.87 -11.26 -24.69
CA ILE A 246 -6.42 -12.15 -23.61
C ILE A 246 -7.38 -12.11 -22.41
N VAL A 247 -7.79 -10.90 -22.00
CA VAL A 247 -8.75 -10.73 -20.89
C VAL A 247 -10.12 -11.31 -21.25
N LEU A 248 -10.63 -11.03 -22.45
CA LEU A 248 -11.97 -11.46 -22.90
C LEU A 248 -12.06 -12.97 -23.15
N ASN A 249 -10.96 -13.62 -23.54
CA ASN A 249 -10.90 -15.06 -23.79
C ASN A 249 -10.33 -15.86 -22.60
N ALA A 250 -10.16 -15.22 -21.44
CA ALA A 250 -9.69 -15.90 -20.23
C ALA A 250 -10.59 -17.10 -19.89
N GLY A 251 -9.97 -18.24 -19.57
CA GLY A 251 -10.68 -19.44 -19.14
C GLY A 251 -11.48 -19.21 -17.86
N LYS A 252 -12.58 -19.96 -17.68
CA LYS A 252 -13.42 -19.85 -16.47
C LYS A 252 -12.67 -20.20 -15.19
N ASP A 253 -11.67 -21.06 -15.30
CA ASP A 253 -10.78 -21.52 -14.23
C ASP A 253 -9.85 -20.42 -13.69
N VAL A 254 -9.66 -19.32 -14.43
CA VAL A 254 -8.84 -18.16 -14.01
C VAL A 254 -9.67 -16.92 -13.66
N ILE A 255 -10.99 -17.00 -13.78
CA ILE A 255 -11.93 -15.94 -13.41
C ILE A 255 -12.48 -16.26 -12.01
N PRO A 256 -12.20 -15.44 -10.98
CA PRO A 256 -12.62 -15.76 -9.63
C PRO A 256 -14.11 -15.56 -9.43
N GLU A 257 -14.72 -16.46 -8.66
CA GLU A 257 -16.13 -16.37 -8.25
C GLU A 257 -16.30 -16.76 -6.78
N THR A 258 -17.18 -16.05 -6.06
CA THR A 258 -17.52 -16.33 -4.66
C THR A 258 -17.86 -17.80 -4.40
N SER A 259 -18.72 -18.36 -5.25
CA SER A 259 -19.21 -19.73 -5.13
C SER A 259 -18.23 -20.79 -5.64
N CYS A 260 -17.22 -20.39 -6.40
CA CYS A 260 -16.21 -21.28 -6.96
C CYS A 260 -14.82 -20.61 -6.89
N PRO A 261 -14.20 -20.58 -5.70
CA PRO A 261 -12.92 -19.92 -5.52
C PRO A 261 -11.79 -20.61 -6.30
N ILE A 262 -10.86 -19.83 -6.85
CA ILE A 262 -9.67 -20.37 -7.52
C ILE A 262 -8.68 -20.85 -6.47
N THR A 263 -8.54 -22.18 -6.31
CA THR A 263 -7.63 -22.82 -5.34
C THR A 263 -6.41 -23.46 -5.98
N ASP A 264 -6.40 -23.62 -7.31
CA ASP A 264 -5.22 -24.07 -8.04
C ASP A 264 -4.19 -22.94 -8.15
N LYS A 265 -2.92 -23.24 -7.81
CA LYS A 265 -1.85 -22.24 -7.78
C LYS A 265 -1.61 -21.63 -9.16
N LYS A 266 -1.58 -22.46 -10.20
CA LYS A 266 -1.32 -22.01 -11.57
C LYS A 266 -2.44 -21.07 -12.03
N CYS A 267 -3.69 -21.41 -11.76
CA CYS A 267 -4.84 -20.59 -12.09
C CYS A 267 -4.85 -19.24 -11.33
N ARG A 268 -4.44 -19.22 -10.05
CA ARG A 268 -4.29 -17.96 -9.29
C ARG A 268 -3.22 -17.04 -9.86
N GLU A 269 -2.09 -17.60 -10.28
CA GLU A 269 -1.02 -16.84 -10.92
C GLU A 269 -1.49 -16.25 -12.27
N LEU A 270 -2.18 -17.03 -13.11
CA LEU A 270 -2.79 -16.53 -14.35
C LEU A 270 -3.81 -15.41 -14.08
N SER A 271 -4.70 -15.62 -13.11
CA SER A 271 -5.71 -14.62 -12.69
C SER A 271 -5.06 -13.31 -12.24
N SER A 272 -3.94 -13.40 -11.50
CA SER A 272 -3.17 -12.24 -11.05
C SER A 272 -2.48 -11.51 -12.22
N GLY A 273 -1.96 -12.25 -13.20
CA GLY A 273 -1.42 -11.68 -14.44
C GLY A 273 -2.49 -10.91 -15.23
N ILE A 274 -3.67 -11.51 -15.39
CA ILE A 274 -4.84 -10.89 -16.05
C ILE A 274 -5.27 -9.62 -15.29
N CYS A 275 -5.32 -9.66 -13.96
CA CYS A 275 -5.58 -8.49 -13.13
C CYS A 275 -4.58 -7.35 -13.40
N GLY A 276 -3.29 -7.66 -13.55
CA GLY A 276 -2.25 -6.68 -13.90
C GLY A 276 -2.48 -6.04 -15.27
N ILE A 277 -2.85 -6.85 -16.27
CA ILE A 277 -3.20 -6.37 -17.61
C ILE A 277 -4.41 -5.43 -17.56
N MET A 278 -5.49 -5.82 -16.87
CA MET A 278 -6.73 -5.04 -16.79
C MET A 278 -6.54 -3.65 -16.14
N CYS A 279 -5.58 -3.51 -15.22
CA CYS A 279 -5.23 -2.21 -14.64
C CYS A 279 -4.67 -1.20 -15.66
N ALA A 280 -4.26 -1.66 -16.84
CA ALA A 280 -3.65 -0.87 -17.91
C ALA A 280 -4.42 -0.95 -19.24
N LEU A 281 -5.67 -1.42 -19.24
CA LEU A 281 -6.53 -1.42 -20.42
C LEU A 281 -7.77 -0.53 -20.25
N PRO A 282 -7.88 0.61 -20.95
CA PRO A 282 -9.14 1.33 -21.03
C PRO A 282 -10.18 0.53 -21.84
N GLY A 283 -11.46 0.77 -21.58
CA GLY A 283 -12.55 0.25 -22.41
C GLY A 283 -12.95 -1.21 -22.13
N ILE A 284 -12.33 -1.88 -21.16
CA ILE A 284 -12.68 -3.26 -20.80
C ILE A 284 -13.28 -3.34 -19.40
N LYS A 285 -14.33 -4.15 -19.28
CA LYS A 285 -14.90 -4.60 -18.00
C LYS A 285 -14.25 -5.92 -17.62
N ALA A 286 -13.86 -6.07 -16.36
CA ALA A 286 -13.32 -7.34 -15.92
C ALA A 286 -14.39 -8.45 -16.04
N PRO A 287 -14.03 -9.67 -16.45
CA PRO A 287 -14.98 -10.77 -16.49
C PRO A 287 -15.60 -11.02 -15.10
N ASN A 288 -16.89 -11.37 -15.08
CA ASN A 288 -17.65 -11.67 -13.86
C ASN A 288 -17.76 -10.52 -12.81
N ILE A 289 -17.55 -9.26 -13.20
CA ILE A 289 -17.69 -8.13 -12.27
C ILE A 289 -19.09 -7.96 -11.68
N MET A 290 -20.13 -8.52 -12.32
CA MET A 290 -21.49 -8.56 -11.79
C MET A 290 -21.56 -9.18 -10.38
N MET A 291 -20.65 -10.12 -10.05
CA MET A 291 -20.58 -10.76 -8.74
C MET A 291 -19.93 -9.84 -7.69
N PHE A 292 -18.76 -9.28 -8.03
CA PHE A 292 -18.05 -8.34 -7.16
C PHE A 292 -17.07 -7.48 -7.97
N PRO A 293 -17.00 -6.15 -7.74
CA PRO A 293 -17.78 -5.37 -6.77
C PRO A 293 -19.23 -5.06 -7.22
N GLY A 294 -19.66 -5.61 -8.35
CA GLY A 294 -20.97 -5.37 -8.97
C GLY A 294 -20.84 -4.64 -10.31
N ASP A 295 -21.85 -4.76 -11.16
CA ASP A 295 -21.98 -3.99 -12.39
C ASP A 295 -23.46 -3.64 -12.65
N PHE A 296 -23.67 -2.61 -13.46
CA PHE A 296 -24.98 -2.07 -13.73
C PHE A 296 -25.76 -3.00 -14.66
N LYS A 297 -27.01 -3.30 -14.30
CA LYS A 297 -27.93 -4.10 -15.14
C LYS A 297 -28.31 -3.37 -16.43
N GLU A 298 -28.41 -2.04 -16.36
CA GLU A 298 -28.71 -1.14 -17.46
C GLU A 298 -27.64 -0.05 -17.52
N THR A 299 -27.44 0.59 -18.67
CA THR A 299 -26.45 1.66 -18.78
C THR A 299 -26.87 2.85 -17.89
N PRO A 300 -26.07 3.22 -16.87
CA PRO A 300 -26.42 4.33 -15.98
C PRO A 300 -26.32 5.67 -16.72
N TYR A 301 -26.95 6.70 -16.19
CA TYR A 301 -26.75 8.05 -16.71
C TYR A 301 -25.36 8.56 -16.34
N ILE A 302 -24.50 8.71 -17.35
CA ILE A 302 -23.14 9.22 -17.19
C ILE A 302 -23.17 10.74 -17.30
N TYR A 303 -22.85 11.42 -16.20
CA TYR A 303 -22.71 12.87 -16.18
C TYR A 303 -21.48 13.28 -17.00
N PRO A 304 -21.62 14.20 -17.97
CA PRO A 304 -20.48 14.69 -18.75
C PRO A 304 -19.53 15.52 -17.89
N ASP A 305 -20.06 16.15 -16.84
CA ASP A 305 -19.40 17.19 -16.07
C ASP A 305 -19.90 17.19 -14.62
N ALA A 306 -18.97 17.10 -13.68
CA ALA A 306 -19.22 17.25 -12.26
C ALA A 306 -18.06 18.00 -11.58
N SER A 307 -18.36 18.97 -10.74
CA SER A 307 -17.35 19.73 -10.02
C SER A 307 -17.22 19.23 -8.58
N TRP A 308 -16.00 19.22 -8.06
CA TRP A 308 -15.71 18.85 -6.67
C TRP A 308 -14.67 19.80 -6.09
N GLN A 309 -14.86 20.24 -4.85
CA GLN A 309 -13.92 21.12 -4.15
C GLN A 309 -13.74 20.65 -2.72
N ILE A 310 -12.50 20.69 -2.25
CA ILE A 310 -12.18 20.32 -0.87
C ILE A 310 -10.93 21.00 -0.34
N GLU A 311 -10.99 21.36 0.94
CA GLU A 311 -9.84 21.73 1.76
C GLU A 311 -9.60 20.63 2.80
N SER A 312 -8.35 20.20 2.96
CA SER A 312 -7.93 19.18 3.91
C SER A 312 -6.58 19.54 4.52
N HIS A 313 -6.41 19.21 5.81
CA HIS A 313 -5.15 19.36 6.53
C HIS A 313 -4.51 18.00 6.90
N THR A 314 -5.17 16.91 6.52
CA THR A 314 -5.00 15.57 7.09
C THR A 314 -4.79 14.54 6.00
N SER A 315 -4.00 13.50 6.31
CA SER A 315 -3.85 12.37 5.40
C SER A 315 -5.07 11.44 5.47
N GLU A 316 -6.00 11.59 4.53
CA GLU A 316 -7.28 10.88 4.52
C GLU A 316 -7.88 10.72 3.11
N TRP A 317 -8.88 9.85 3.00
CA TRP A 317 -9.67 9.69 1.76
C TRP A 317 -10.97 10.47 1.87
N HIS A 318 -11.24 11.27 0.85
CA HIS A 318 -12.40 12.14 0.74
C HIS A 318 -13.43 11.55 -0.22
N CYS A 319 -14.64 11.37 0.28
CA CYS A 319 -15.76 10.79 -0.45
C CYS A 319 -16.33 11.82 -1.42
N THR A 320 -16.16 11.62 -2.73
CA THR A 320 -16.63 12.58 -3.74
C THR A 320 -18.13 12.50 -4.01
N GLY A 321 -18.78 11.37 -3.67
CA GLY A 321 -20.17 11.11 -4.06
C GLY A 321 -20.32 10.72 -5.54
N PHE A 322 -19.22 10.33 -6.19
CA PHE A 322 -19.21 9.84 -7.57
C PHE A 322 -18.75 8.40 -7.67
N TYR A 323 -19.22 7.72 -8.70
CA TYR A 323 -18.90 6.35 -9.06
C TYR A 323 -18.37 6.30 -10.50
N VAL A 324 -17.31 5.55 -10.72
CA VAL A 324 -16.75 5.28 -12.05
C VAL A 324 -17.30 3.96 -12.57
N VAL A 325 -17.92 3.99 -13.75
CA VAL A 325 -18.44 2.79 -14.41
C VAL A 325 -17.28 1.93 -14.89
N ALA A 326 -17.36 0.61 -14.65
CA ALA A 326 -16.35 -0.34 -15.09
C ALA A 326 -16.07 -0.21 -16.60
N GLY A 327 -14.79 -0.10 -16.96
CA GLY A 327 -14.31 0.05 -18.34
C GLY A 327 -14.48 1.44 -18.95
N VAL A 328 -15.20 2.37 -18.31
CA VAL A 328 -15.39 3.73 -18.83
C VAL A 328 -14.27 4.64 -18.32
N PRO A 329 -13.48 5.28 -19.20
CA PRO A 329 -12.46 6.22 -18.78
C PRO A 329 -13.08 7.53 -18.30
N ILE A 330 -12.50 8.08 -17.23
CA ILE A 330 -12.79 9.40 -16.70
C ILE A 330 -11.62 10.34 -16.98
N GLU A 331 -11.94 11.63 -17.06
CA GLU A 331 -10.97 12.71 -17.11
C GLU A 331 -11.20 13.63 -15.91
N ILE A 332 -10.11 14.05 -15.27
CA ILE A 332 -10.14 14.99 -14.14
C ILE A 332 -9.23 16.16 -14.49
N GLU A 333 -9.76 17.36 -14.40
CA GLU A 333 -9.04 18.61 -14.64
C GLU A 333 -9.00 19.44 -13.34
N VAL A 334 -7.83 19.94 -12.98
CA VAL A 334 -7.70 20.84 -11.82
C VAL A 334 -8.07 22.25 -12.25
N LEU A 335 -9.11 22.79 -11.62
CA LEU A 335 -9.61 24.15 -11.85
C LEU A 335 -8.85 25.18 -10.99
N ASP A 336 -8.56 24.83 -9.75
CA ASP A 336 -7.81 25.66 -8.79
C ASP A 336 -7.10 24.79 -7.74
N GLY A 337 -6.03 25.32 -7.13
CA GLY A 337 -5.21 24.62 -6.14
C GLY A 337 -3.99 23.91 -6.73
N LYS A 338 -3.18 23.31 -5.85
CA LYS A 338 -1.97 22.57 -6.24
C LYS A 338 -2.25 21.07 -6.22
N PRO A 339 -2.06 20.33 -7.33
CA PRO A 339 -2.29 18.89 -7.36
C PRO A 339 -1.26 18.08 -6.56
N GLY A 340 -0.07 18.62 -6.34
CA GLY A 340 0.95 17.99 -5.50
C GLY A 340 0.42 17.77 -4.07
N GLY A 341 0.54 16.54 -3.56
CA GLY A 341 -0.06 16.12 -2.29
C GLY A 341 -1.41 15.41 -2.41
N TRP A 342 -1.98 15.35 -3.63
CA TRP A 342 -3.23 14.65 -3.89
C TRP A 342 -3.06 13.38 -4.73
N GLN A 343 -3.89 12.39 -4.45
CA GLN A 343 -4.09 11.22 -5.31
C GLN A 343 -5.58 11.03 -5.62
N VAL A 344 -5.87 10.41 -6.76
CA VAL A 344 -7.21 9.98 -7.13
C VAL A 344 -7.29 8.47 -7.03
N ARG A 345 -8.34 7.97 -6.38
CA ARG A 345 -8.60 6.54 -6.21
C ARG A 345 -9.96 6.15 -6.77
N ILE A 346 -10.03 5.05 -7.50
CA ILE A 346 -11.27 4.35 -7.85
C ILE A 346 -11.31 3.04 -7.05
N GLY A 347 -12.43 2.80 -6.35
CA GLY A 347 -12.66 1.62 -5.52
C GLY A 347 -12.27 1.83 -4.06
N CYS A 348 -13.15 1.45 -3.12
CA CYS A 348 -12.92 1.61 -1.68
C CYS A 348 -12.06 0.49 -1.07
N HIS A 349 -11.92 -0.66 -1.74
CA HIS A 349 -11.19 -1.83 -1.25
C HIS A 349 -9.68 -1.60 -1.21
N SER A 350 -9.00 -2.09 -0.18
CA SER A 350 -7.54 -2.00 -0.01
C SER A 350 -6.79 -3.30 -0.29
N ASP A 351 -7.50 -4.42 -0.25
CA ASP A 351 -6.87 -5.72 -0.10
C ASP A 351 -6.36 -6.29 -1.41
N ASP A 352 -5.11 -6.76 -1.34
CA ASP A 352 -4.40 -7.43 -2.42
C ASP A 352 -4.34 -8.93 -2.13
N LEU A 353 -5.08 -9.70 -2.92
CA LEU A 353 -5.23 -11.14 -2.68
C LEU A 353 -4.19 -12.00 -3.42
N ARG A 354 -3.19 -11.41 -4.08
CA ARG A 354 -2.21 -12.17 -4.90
C ARG A 354 -1.46 -13.24 -4.09
N ASN A 355 -1.32 -13.05 -2.78
CA ASN A 355 -0.65 -13.98 -1.87
C ASN A 355 -1.61 -14.91 -1.13
N CYS A 356 -2.93 -14.81 -1.36
CA CYS A 356 -3.92 -15.68 -0.71
C CYS A 356 -3.90 -17.09 -1.30
N ALA A 357 -4.25 -18.07 -0.47
CA ALA A 357 -4.33 -19.48 -0.88
C ALA A 357 -5.49 -19.78 -1.84
N GLU A 358 -6.49 -18.90 -1.88
CA GLU A 358 -7.64 -18.95 -2.78
C GLU A 358 -8.06 -17.56 -3.23
N LEU A 359 -8.73 -17.45 -4.39
CA LEU A 359 -9.31 -16.20 -4.91
C LEU A 359 -10.82 -16.37 -5.14
N ARG A 360 -11.63 -15.63 -4.38
CA ARG A 360 -13.10 -15.52 -4.49
C ARG A 360 -13.54 -14.32 -5.33
N ARG A 361 -12.65 -13.34 -5.46
CA ARG A 361 -12.78 -12.15 -6.32
C ARG A 361 -11.45 -11.84 -7.00
N TRP A 362 -11.45 -10.89 -7.92
CA TRP A 362 -10.23 -10.37 -8.54
C TRP A 362 -9.26 -9.86 -7.46
N SER A 363 -7.96 -10.09 -7.67
CA SER A 363 -6.96 -9.94 -6.62
C SER A 363 -6.76 -8.49 -6.18
N CYS A 364 -6.80 -7.54 -7.12
CA CYS A 364 -6.73 -6.10 -6.85
C CYS A 364 -7.80 -5.37 -7.65
N ILE A 365 -8.74 -4.69 -6.97
CA ILE A 365 -9.89 -4.05 -7.61
C ILE A 365 -9.96 -2.52 -7.43
N SER A 366 -8.87 -1.93 -6.96
CA SER A 366 -8.76 -0.48 -6.77
C SER A 366 -7.62 0.08 -7.61
N VAL A 367 -7.85 1.26 -8.18
CA VAL A 367 -6.87 1.96 -9.02
C VAL A 367 -6.55 3.29 -8.35
N CYS A 368 -5.26 3.61 -8.21
CA CYS A 368 -4.82 4.88 -7.64
C CYS A 368 -3.81 5.55 -8.58
N LYS A 369 -3.93 6.86 -8.80
CA LYS A 369 -2.96 7.68 -9.53
C LYS A 369 -2.70 9.00 -8.79
N PRO A 370 -1.47 9.54 -8.82
CA PRO A 370 -1.23 10.92 -8.41
C PRO A 370 -2.12 11.88 -9.20
N LEU A 371 -2.62 12.93 -8.54
CA LEU A 371 -3.31 14.00 -9.24
C LEU A 371 -2.28 14.88 -9.96
N THR A 372 -2.60 15.30 -11.18
CA THR A 372 -1.87 16.31 -11.95
C THR A 372 -2.89 17.35 -12.46
N ASN A 373 -2.46 18.36 -13.21
CA ASN A 373 -3.40 19.34 -13.79
C ASN A 373 -4.48 18.69 -14.66
N LYS A 374 -4.16 17.58 -15.32
CA LYS A 374 -5.12 16.78 -16.09
C LYS A 374 -4.77 15.29 -15.99
N VAL A 375 -5.68 14.49 -15.45
CA VAL A 375 -5.52 13.05 -15.26
C VAL A 375 -6.58 12.30 -16.05
N ARG A 376 -6.15 11.26 -16.78
CA ARG A 376 -7.04 10.26 -17.36
C ARG A 376 -6.83 8.93 -16.65
N MET A 377 -7.93 8.31 -16.23
CA MET A 377 -7.91 7.01 -15.56
C MET A 377 -9.18 6.22 -15.82
N TYR A 378 -9.13 4.93 -15.54
CA TYR A 378 -10.24 3.99 -15.67
C TYR A 378 -10.05 2.87 -14.66
N SER A 379 -11.08 2.06 -14.47
CA SER A 379 -11.02 0.84 -13.69
C SER A 379 -11.79 -0.23 -14.44
N ALA A 380 -11.20 -1.42 -14.63
CA ALA A 380 -11.92 -2.56 -15.18
C ALA A 380 -13.05 -3.06 -14.26
N TYR A 381 -13.05 -2.62 -12.99
CA TYR A 381 -14.00 -3.02 -11.95
C TYR A 381 -15.02 -1.94 -11.62
N GLY A 382 -14.77 -0.70 -12.04
CA GLY A 382 -15.50 0.46 -11.55
C GLY A 382 -15.26 0.72 -10.07
N GLY A 383 -16.06 1.59 -9.46
CA GLY A 383 -16.03 1.85 -8.02
C GLY A 383 -16.27 3.31 -7.63
N LEU A 384 -16.43 3.54 -6.34
CA LEU A 384 -16.45 4.89 -5.76
C LEU A 384 -15.17 5.66 -6.10
N LEU A 385 -15.31 6.94 -6.42
CA LEU A 385 -14.21 7.86 -6.68
C LEU A 385 -13.85 8.62 -5.39
N PHE A 386 -12.57 8.61 -5.04
CA PHE A 386 -12.03 9.34 -3.89
C PHE A 386 -10.91 10.26 -4.31
N LEU A 387 -10.80 11.39 -3.61
CA LEU A 387 -9.55 12.15 -3.52
C LEU A 387 -8.83 11.78 -2.23
N GLN A 388 -7.51 11.64 -2.28
CA GLN A 388 -6.69 11.37 -1.10
C GLN A 388 -5.72 12.53 -0.92
N SER A 389 -5.75 13.17 0.25
CA SER A 389 -4.80 14.20 0.61
C SER A 389 -3.64 13.63 1.41
N SER A 390 -2.46 14.24 1.32
CA SER A 390 -1.38 14.06 2.29
C SER A 390 -1.61 14.94 3.53
N GLU A 391 -0.74 14.84 4.53
CA GLU A 391 -0.69 15.85 5.59
C GLU A 391 -0.27 17.21 5.02
N GLY A 392 -0.74 18.29 5.64
CA GLY A 392 -0.46 19.67 5.23
C GLY A 392 -1.67 20.37 4.62
N ASN A 393 -1.52 21.67 4.30
CA ASN A 393 -2.63 22.48 3.80
C ASN A 393 -2.87 22.21 2.30
N ASN A 394 -3.87 21.38 2.04
CA ASN A 394 -4.25 20.96 0.72
C ASN A 394 -5.63 21.55 0.39
N ASN A 395 -5.73 22.39 -0.65
CA ASN A 395 -7.00 22.84 -1.21
C ASN A 395 -6.98 22.54 -2.71
N ILE A 396 -8.07 21.98 -3.21
CA ILE A 396 -8.21 21.68 -4.62
C ILE A 396 -9.66 21.80 -5.10
N SER A 397 -9.83 22.37 -6.28
CA SER A 397 -11.07 22.36 -7.05
C SER A 397 -10.82 21.62 -8.35
N ILE A 398 -11.67 20.65 -8.67
CA ILE A 398 -11.56 19.81 -9.85
C ILE A 398 -12.87 19.75 -10.63
N GLN A 399 -12.73 19.55 -11.93
CA GLN A 399 -13.78 19.10 -12.83
C GLN A 399 -13.55 17.61 -13.12
N ILE A 400 -14.61 16.82 -13.06
CA ILE A 400 -14.60 15.37 -13.28
C ILE A 400 -15.58 15.07 -14.42
N HIS A 401 -15.11 14.34 -15.43
CA HIS A 401 -15.88 13.96 -16.60
C HIS A 401 -16.20 12.47 -16.59
N HIS A 402 -17.39 12.13 -17.10
CA HIS A 402 -17.87 10.76 -17.31
C HIS A 402 -18.07 9.92 -16.02
N VAL A 403 -18.71 10.51 -15.01
CA VAL A 403 -19.02 9.84 -13.74
C VAL A 403 -20.51 9.65 -13.53
N VAL A 404 -20.85 8.73 -12.63
CA VAL A 404 -22.23 8.50 -12.15
C VAL A 404 -22.32 9.02 -10.72
N GLN A 405 -23.47 9.53 -10.30
CA GLN A 405 -23.68 9.89 -8.88
C GLN A 405 -23.78 8.63 -8.02
N ALA A 406 -23.18 8.67 -6.84
CA ALA A 406 -23.22 7.60 -5.86
C ALA A 406 -23.96 8.05 -4.59
N PRO A 407 -24.73 7.17 -3.93
CA PRO A 407 -25.40 7.52 -2.69
C PRO A 407 -24.39 7.95 -1.62
N VAL A 408 -24.58 9.16 -1.10
CA VAL A 408 -23.72 9.71 -0.04
C VAL A 408 -24.55 10.32 1.08
N TYR A 409 -24.18 9.98 2.31
CA TYR A 409 -24.68 10.59 3.53
C TYR A 409 -23.48 11.00 4.39
N ASP A 410 -23.48 12.23 4.90
CA ASP A 410 -22.41 12.71 5.78
C ASP A 410 -22.98 13.57 6.90
N LEU A 411 -22.78 13.12 8.14
CA LEU A 411 -23.30 13.77 9.34
C LEU A 411 -22.77 15.21 9.52
N ASN A 412 -21.60 15.53 8.96
CA ASN A 412 -20.98 16.86 9.02
C ASN A 412 -21.36 17.76 7.84
N ASP A 413 -22.07 17.25 6.83
CA ASP A 413 -22.47 18.01 5.65
C ASP A 413 -24.00 18.16 5.61
N PRO A 414 -24.55 19.30 6.05
CA PRO A 414 -26.00 19.55 6.05
C PRO A 414 -26.64 19.39 4.67
N ASP A 415 -25.93 19.70 3.59
CA ASP A 415 -26.45 19.59 2.24
C ASP A 415 -26.60 18.11 1.84
N ARG A 416 -25.59 17.28 2.12
CA ARG A 416 -25.65 15.83 1.86
C ARG A 416 -26.77 15.17 2.67
N LYS A 417 -26.94 15.54 3.94
CA LYS A 417 -28.05 15.05 4.77
C LYS A 417 -29.41 15.40 4.18
N GLN A 418 -29.62 16.68 3.85
CA GLN A 418 -30.90 17.15 3.31
C GLN A 418 -31.22 16.50 1.95
N LYS A 419 -30.20 16.22 1.14
CA LYS A 419 -30.33 15.60 -0.17
C LYS A 419 -30.45 14.07 -0.12
N TRP A 420 -30.34 13.42 1.04
CA TRP A 420 -30.31 11.96 1.16
C TRP A 420 -31.47 11.24 0.44
N LYS A 421 -32.70 11.76 0.58
CA LYS A 421 -33.89 11.19 -0.09
C LYS A 421 -33.75 11.09 -1.60
N HIS A 422 -33.00 12.02 -2.20
CA HIS A 422 -32.66 11.99 -3.63
C HIS A 422 -31.38 11.18 -3.89
N GLN A 423 -30.34 11.37 -3.07
CA GLN A 423 -29.04 10.67 -3.20
C GLN A 423 -29.18 9.14 -3.16
N ARG A 424 -30.08 8.60 -2.33
CA ARG A 424 -30.35 7.16 -2.25
C ARG A 424 -31.00 6.56 -3.50
N GLN A 425 -31.42 7.39 -4.44
CA GLN A 425 -31.98 6.96 -5.73
C GLN A 425 -30.98 7.02 -6.88
N THR A 426 -29.75 7.50 -6.62
CA THR A 426 -28.69 7.56 -7.63
C THR A 426 -28.18 6.16 -7.98
N ASP A 427 -27.63 6.02 -9.20
CA ASP A 427 -27.33 4.71 -9.77
C ASP A 427 -26.09 4.02 -9.16
N GLY A 428 -25.20 4.77 -8.49
CA GLY A 428 -23.92 4.25 -7.99
C GLY A 428 -24.10 2.99 -7.12
N LEU A 429 -23.29 1.96 -7.41
CA LEU A 429 -23.47 0.61 -6.84
C LEU A 429 -23.02 0.49 -5.37
N TRP A 430 -22.23 1.44 -4.91
CA TRP A 430 -21.70 1.53 -3.55
C TRP A 430 -22.01 2.91 -2.97
N ALA A 431 -22.15 2.98 -1.66
CA ALA A 431 -22.50 4.17 -0.91
C ALA A 431 -21.40 4.57 0.07
N ASP A 432 -21.31 5.88 0.33
CA ASP A 432 -20.51 6.48 1.38
C ASP A 432 -21.44 6.94 2.52
N ILE A 433 -21.40 6.26 3.67
CA ILE A 433 -22.21 6.62 4.85
C ILE A 433 -21.28 7.05 5.98
N ALA A 434 -21.21 8.35 6.24
CA ALA A 434 -20.20 8.96 7.10
C ALA A 434 -20.79 9.62 8.36
N GLY A 435 -20.26 9.22 9.52
CA GLY A 435 -20.38 9.96 10.77
C GLY A 435 -19.32 11.05 10.89
N ARG A 436 -19.11 11.56 12.11
CA ARG A 436 -18.09 12.59 12.36
C ARG A 436 -16.68 12.03 12.38
N HIS A 437 -16.51 10.80 12.86
CA HIS A 437 -15.23 10.15 13.10
C HIS A 437 -15.08 8.80 12.42
N ILE A 438 -16.10 8.33 11.69
CA ILE A 438 -16.07 7.07 10.95
C ILE A 438 -16.82 7.19 9.62
N VAL A 439 -16.42 6.43 8.61
CA VAL A 439 -17.15 6.27 7.36
C VAL A 439 -17.23 4.81 6.95
N PHE A 440 -18.42 4.40 6.52
CA PHE A 440 -18.68 3.07 6.00
C PHE A 440 -18.81 3.10 4.48
N ASN A 441 -18.12 2.17 3.83
CA ASN A 441 -18.27 1.87 2.42
C ASN A 441 -18.96 0.52 2.25
N LEU A 442 -20.17 0.56 1.71
CA LEU A 442 -21.01 -0.62 1.57
C LEU A 442 -21.83 -0.57 0.27
N PRO A 443 -22.35 -1.72 -0.21
CA PRO A 443 -23.23 -1.73 -1.38
C PRO A 443 -24.43 -0.82 -1.17
N SER A 444 -24.81 -0.05 -2.18
CA SER A 444 -25.93 0.90 -2.10
C SER A 444 -27.25 0.20 -1.71
N ALA A 445 -27.49 -1.00 -2.27
CA ALA A 445 -28.66 -1.82 -1.95
C ALA A 445 -28.82 -2.10 -0.44
N SER A 446 -27.73 -2.07 0.32
CA SER A 446 -27.73 -2.29 1.77
C SER A 446 -28.22 -1.09 2.59
N VAL A 447 -28.39 0.10 2.00
CA VAL A 447 -28.66 1.33 2.76
C VAL A 447 -29.77 2.21 2.20
N VAL A 448 -30.14 2.04 0.94
CA VAL A 448 -31.15 2.90 0.28
C VAL A 448 -32.55 2.84 0.90
N HIS A 449 -32.83 1.87 1.77
CA HIS A 449 -34.08 1.76 2.50
C HIS A 449 -34.07 2.51 3.85
N ILE A 450 -32.93 3.00 4.30
CA ILE A 450 -32.76 3.73 5.56
C ILE A 450 -33.08 5.21 5.32
N ASP A 451 -33.92 5.80 6.17
CA ASP A 451 -34.35 7.20 6.06
C ASP A 451 -33.44 8.16 6.84
N ASP A 452 -32.97 7.74 8.02
CA ASP A 452 -32.18 8.55 8.94
C ASP A 452 -31.03 7.72 9.51
N PHE A 453 -29.79 8.18 9.32
CA PHE A 453 -28.59 7.55 9.84
C PHE A 453 -28.06 8.24 11.10
N ASP A 454 -28.59 9.40 11.49
CA ASP A 454 -28.04 10.19 12.59
C ASP A 454 -27.86 9.34 13.86
N PRO A 455 -28.88 8.59 14.34
CA PRO A 455 -28.74 7.84 15.58
C PRO A 455 -27.63 6.78 15.56
N VAL A 456 -27.51 6.05 14.44
CA VAL A 456 -26.51 4.97 14.32
C VAL A 456 -25.10 5.52 14.07
N LEU A 457 -24.97 6.60 13.32
CA LEU A 457 -23.68 7.25 13.11
C LEU A 457 -23.17 7.94 14.38
N GLU A 458 -24.06 8.54 15.16
CA GLU A 458 -23.72 9.11 16.47
C GLU A 458 -23.32 8.02 17.48
N PHE A 459 -23.94 6.84 17.41
CA PHE A 459 -23.46 5.67 18.17
C PHE A 459 -22.02 5.31 17.80
N TRP A 460 -21.72 5.16 16.50
CA TRP A 460 -20.38 4.84 16.05
C TRP A 460 -19.36 5.93 16.39
N ASP A 461 -19.72 7.20 16.28
CA ASP A 461 -18.87 8.32 16.71
C ASP A 461 -18.53 8.23 18.20
N ARG A 462 -19.49 7.86 19.06
CA ARG A 462 -19.22 7.62 20.49
C ARG A 462 -18.25 6.47 20.72
N ILE A 463 -18.30 5.41 19.91
CA ILE A 463 -17.34 4.30 19.98
C ILE A 463 -15.92 4.78 19.67
N ILE A 464 -15.74 5.54 18.58
CA ILE A 464 -14.43 6.11 18.23
C ILE A 464 -13.91 7.01 19.35
N LEU A 465 -14.77 7.90 19.86
CA LEU A 465 -14.43 8.79 20.96
C LEU A 465 -14.06 8.03 22.24
N ALA A 466 -14.74 6.93 22.57
CA ALA A 466 -14.41 6.11 23.73
C ALA A 466 -13.01 5.47 23.63
N HIS A 467 -12.61 5.03 22.43
CA HIS A 467 -11.25 4.50 22.21
C HIS A 467 -10.18 5.59 22.42
N HIS A 468 -10.39 6.76 21.81
CA HIS A 468 -9.50 7.91 21.96
C HIS A 468 -9.48 8.47 23.39
N GLU A 469 -10.62 8.46 24.08
CA GLU A 469 -10.72 8.87 25.49
C GLU A 469 -9.88 7.93 26.37
N LEU A 470 -9.96 6.62 26.17
CA LEU A 470 -9.13 5.69 26.93
C LEU A 470 -7.64 5.97 26.69
N ARG A 471 -7.23 6.02 25.41
CA ARG A 471 -5.83 6.23 25.01
C ARG A 471 -5.28 7.59 25.43
N GLY A 472 -6.06 8.65 25.26
CA GLY A 472 -5.63 10.03 25.49
C GLY A 472 -5.23 10.81 24.29
N THR A 473 -5.81 10.45 23.16
CA THR A 473 -5.63 11.11 21.89
C THR A 473 -6.95 11.72 21.44
N LYS A 474 -6.95 12.35 20.26
CA LYS A 474 -8.16 12.80 19.59
C LYS A 474 -8.18 12.17 18.19
N PRO A 475 -9.37 11.93 17.61
CA PRO A 475 -9.46 11.55 16.21
C PRO A 475 -8.76 12.61 15.34
N THR A 476 -7.80 12.19 14.52
CA THR A 476 -7.08 13.08 13.58
C THR A 476 -7.63 12.98 12.16
N ARG A 477 -8.41 11.94 11.86
CA ARG A 477 -9.15 11.71 10.62
C ARG A 477 -10.33 10.79 10.92
N ARG A 478 -11.25 10.61 9.96
CA ARG A 478 -12.27 9.57 10.08
C ARG A 478 -11.63 8.19 9.94
N GLU A 479 -12.01 7.25 10.81
CA GLU A 479 -11.81 5.82 10.57
C GLU A 479 -12.64 5.38 9.37
N ARG A 480 -12.22 4.33 8.66
CA ARG A 480 -12.92 3.83 7.47
C ARG A 480 -13.15 2.33 7.58
N VAL A 481 -14.37 1.89 7.34
CA VAL A 481 -14.74 0.47 7.29
C VAL A 481 -15.24 0.14 5.89
N VAL A 482 -14.67 -0.90 5.30
CA VAL A 482 -15.03 -1.40 3.96
C VAL A 482 -15.51 -2.84 4.09
N CYS A 483 -16.71 -3.12 3.59
CA CYS A 483 -17.15 -4.50 3.38
C CYS A 483 -16.49 -5.06 2.11
N ASP A 484 -15.98 -6.27 2.17
CA ASP A 484 -15.34 -6.99 1.07
C ASP A 484 -15.92 -8.41 0.96
N GLU A 485 -15.91 -8.96 -0.25
CA GLU A 485 -16.21 -10.37 -0.49
C GLU A 485 -15.15 -11.28 0.17
N GLN A 486 -13.88 -10.87 0.09
CA GLN A 486 -12.76 -11.63 0.63
C GLN A 486 -11.73 -10.68 1.25
N PRO A 487 -11.74 -10.51 2.58
CA PRO A 487 -10.60 -9.98 3.32
C PRO A 487 -9.35 -10.83 3.08
N SER A 488 -8.20 -10.18 3.03
CA SER A 488 -6.89 -10.78 2.78
C SER A 488 -6.40 -11.62 3.95
N ALA A 489 -6.85 -11.32 5.16
CA ALA A 489 -6.52 -12.03 6.38
C ALA A 489 -7.72 -12.04 7.35
N GLY A 490 -7.92 -13.19 8.02
CA GLY A 490 -8.96 -13.35 9.03
C GLY A 490 -10.38 -13.17 8.49
N TYR A 491 -11.32 -12.95 9.41
CA TYR A 491 -12.70 -12.54 9.08
C TYR A 491 -12.80 -11.01 8.94
N MET A 492 -11.94 -10.28 9.64
CA MET A 492 -11.73 -8.85 9.51
C MET A 492 -10.31 -8.52 9.91
N HIS A 493 -9.81 -7.37 9.48
CA HIS A 493 -8.53 -6.85 9.94
C HIS A 493 -8.52 -5.33 10.01
N SER A 494 -7.69 -4.83 10.91
CA SER A 494 -7.45 -3.42 11.14
C SER A 494 -6.62 -2.78 10.04
N GLY A 495 -6.56 -1.44 10.08
CA GLY A 495 -5.89 -0.65 9.07
C GLY A 495 -6.68 0.63 8.75
N TYR A 496 -6.33 1.21 7.60
CA TYR A 496 -7.07 2.31 7.01
C TYR A 496 -7.25 2.00 5.51
N PRO A 497 -8.31 1.26 5.16
CA PRO A 497 -9.50 0.95 5.95
C PRO A 497 -9.35 -0.27 6.87
N ILE A 498 -10.27 -0.39 7.83
CA ILE A 498 -10.69 -1.67 8.42
C ILE A 498 -11.49 -2.43 7.36
N VAL A 499 -11.16 -3.70 7.13
CA VAL A 499 -11.84 -4.54 6.14
C VAL A 499 -12.60 -5.66 6.85
N THR A 500 -13.84 -5.88 6.44
CA THR A 500 -14.72 -6.92 6.99
C THR A 500 -15.55 -7.59 5.88
N HIS A 501 -16.24 -8.69 6.16
CA HIS A 501 -17.01 -9.42 5.15
C HIS A 501 -18.32 -8.72 4.77
N LEU A 502 -18.85 -9.02 3.57
CA LEU A 502 -20.15 -8.52 3.09
C LEU A 502 -21.38 -8.98 3.89
N ASP A 503 -21.27 -9.98 4.74
CA ASP A 503 -22.38 -10.48 5.55
C ASP A 503 -22.87 -9.46 6.60
N VAL A 504 -21.97 -8.62 7.15
CA VAL A 504 -22.34 -7.49 8.02
C VAL A 504 -22.97 -6.34 7.26
N CYS A 505 -23.00 -6.42 5.92
CA CYS A 505 -23.65 -5.45 5.05
C CYS A 505 -25.09 -5.87 4.66
N ARG A 506 -25.63 -6.99 5.19
CA ARG A 506 -26.99 -7.47 4.87
C ARG A 506 -28.05 -6.82 5.76
N PRO A 507 -29.04 -6.06 5.22
CA PRO A 507 -30.01 -5.33 6.03
C PRO A 507 -30.93 -6.19 6.90
N ASP A 508 -31.16 -7.43 6.49
CA ASP A 508 -31.99 -8.42 7.21
C ASP A 508 -31.22 -9.18 8.30
N SER A 509 -29.91 -8.97 8.39
CA SER A 509 -29.06 -9.58 9.43
C SER A 509 -29.18 -8.83 10.75
N THR A 510 -29.29 -9.56 11.86
CA THR A 510 -29.14 -8.98 13.20
C THR A 510 -27.78 -8.27 13.35
N TYR A 511 -26.73 -8.81 12.71
CA TYR A 511 -25.37 -8.27 12.72
C TYR A 511 -25.11 -7.21 11.64
N PHE A 512 -26.15 -6.65 11.03
CA PHE A 512 -25.99 -5.55 10.10
C PHE A 512 -25.27 -4.38 10.77
N ILE A 513 -24.22 -3.86 10.12
CA ILE A 513 -23.30 -2.87 10.68
C ILE A 513 -23.96 -1.54 11.06
N LEU A 514 -25.16 -1.26 10.53
CA LEU A 514 -25.97 -0.09 10.86
C LEU A 514 -27.26 -0.43 11.64
N ASN A 515 -27.35 -1.63 12.24
CA ASN A 515 -28.46 -2.00 13.12
C ASN A 515 -28.25 -1.43 14.54
N LEU A 516 -28.79 -0.23 14.80
CA LEU A 516 -28.64 0.45 16.08
C LEU A 516 -29.15 -0.39 17.27
N GLU A 517 -30.28 -1.08 17.14
CA GLU A 517 -30.85 -1.86 18.25
C GLU A 517 -29.88 -2.95 18.72
N HIS A 518 -29.28 -3.68 17.78
CA HIS A 518 -28.28 -4.69 18.11
C HIS A 518 -26.99 -4.07 18.65
N LEU A 519 -26.52 -2.98 18.05
CA LEU A 519 -25.31 -2.28 18.47
C LEU A 519 -25.41 -1.75 19.91
N GLU A 520 -26.54 -1.18 20.32
CA GLU A 520 -26.73 -0.68 21.69
C GLU A 520 -26.84 -1.81 22.71
N LYS A 521 -27.44 -2.94 22.31
CA LYS A 521 -27.71 -4.06 23.21
C LYS A 521 -26.52 -4.99 23.40
N ASP A 522 -25.87 -5.36 22.30
CA ASP A 522 -24.86 -6.43 22.26
C ASP A 522 -23.48 -5.92 21.82
N GLY A 523 -23.41 -4.71 21.23
CA GLY A 523 -22.19 -4.15 20.66
C GLY A 523 -21.72 -4.89 19.39
N ALA A 524 -20.58 -4.45 18.85
CA ALA A 524 -19.94 -5.09 17.70
C ALA A 524 -18.49 -5.46 18.03
N TRP A 525 -18.31 -6.54 18.80
CA TRP A 525 -16.99 -6.94 19.34
C TRP A 525 -15.89 -6.94 18.28
N GLY A 526 -16.12 -7.55 17.12
CA GLY A 526 -15.13 -7.61 16.04
C GLY A 526 -14.71 -6.21 15.56
N LEU A 527 -15.66 -5.34 15.21
CA LEU A 527 -15.32 -4.00 14.71
C LEU A 527 -14.68 -3.12 15.80
N PHE A 528 -15.11 -3.25 17.05
CA PHE A 528 -14.49 -2.54 18.18
C PHE A 528 -13.08 -3.09 18.46
N HIS A 529 -12.84 -4.36 18.18
CA HIS A 529 -11.52 -4.97 18.24
C HIS A 529 -10.60 -4.40 17.14
N GLU A 530 -11.05 -4.33 15.89
CA GLU A 530 -10.23 -3.72 14.82
C GLU A 530 -9.92 -2.23 15.06
N LEU A 531 -10.88 -1.48 15.62
CA LEU A 531 -10.65 -0.11 16.08
C LEU A 531 -9.63 -0.05 17.24
N GLY A 532 -9.64 -1.04 18.13
CA GLY A 532 -8.66 -1.16 19.20
C GLY A 532 -7.24 -1.42 18.69
N HIS A 533 -7.06 -2.16 17.59
CA HIS A 533 -5.75 -2.34 16.98
C HIS A 533 -5.16 -1.00 16.53
N ASN A 534 -5.98 -0.10 15.96
CA ASN A 534 -5.55 1.27 15.61
C ASN A 534 -5.13 2.12 16.84
N MET A 535 -5.45 1.68 18.06
CA MET A 535 -5.04 2.34 19.31
C MET A 535 -3.74 1.78 19.90
N GLN A 536 -3.31 0.58 19.52
CA GLN A 536 -2.14 -0.08 20.13
C GLN A 536 -0.84 0.70 19.89
N GLN A 537 0.09 0.59 20.84
CA GLN A 537 1.44 1.12 20.73
C GLN A 537 2.48 0.10 21.17
N LYS A 538 3.67 0.19 20.57
CA LYS A 538 4.76 -0.80 20.71
C LYS A 538 5.32 -0.92 22.14
N TRP A 539 5.16 0.10 22.97
CA TRP A 539 5.78 0.16 24.30
C TRP A 539 4.93 -0.49 25.41
N TRP A 540 3.64 -0.74 25.17
CA TRP A 540 2.80 -1.56 26.06
C TRP A 540 2.32 -2.87 25.40
N THR A 541 2.61 -3.07 24.11
CA THR A 541 2.27 -4.29 23.36
C THR A 541 3.54 -5.11 23.15
N PHE A 542 3.67 -6.20 23.91
CA PHE A 542 4.79 -7.14 23.87
C PHE A 542 4.38 -8.48 23.23
N ASP A 543 5.34 -9.37 22.98
CA ASP A 543 5.06 -10.68 22.37
C ASP A 543 3.93 -11.43 23.07
N GLY A 544 3.04 -12.04 22.28
CA GLY A 544 1.84 -12.72 22.77
C GLY A 544 0.66 -11.80 23.17
N THR A 545 0.78 -10.47 23.05
CA THR A 545 -0.30 -9.53 23.47
C THR A 545 -0.92 -8.70 22.36
N GLY A 546 -0.56 -8.92 21.10
CA GLY A 546 -1.17 -8.26 19.94
C GLY A 546 -2.70 -8.40 19.94
N GLU A 547 -3.21 -9.60 20.20
CA GLU A 547 -4.64 -9.92 20.28
C GLU A 547 -5.24 -9.70 21.69
N VAL A 548 -4.46 -9.12 22.61
CA VAL A 548 -4.85 -8.93 24.02
C VAL A 548 -5.01 -7.46 24.35
N THR A 549 -3.97 -6.63 24.14
CA THR A 549 -4.02 -5.21 24.51
C THR A 549 -5.00 -4.42 23.65
N VAL A 550 -5.28 -4.88 22.43
CA VAL A 550 -6.40 -4.40 21.60
C VAL A 550 -7.73 -4.45 22.34
N ASN A 551 -8.00 -5.56 23.04
CA ASN A 551 -9.26 -5.81 23.71
C ASN A 551 -9.44 -4.98 25.00
N ILE A 552 -8.40 -4.28 25.47
CA ILE A 552 -8.55 -3.26 26.54
C ILE A 552 -9.46 -2.13 26.04
N PHE A 553 -9.25 -1.68 24.80
CA PHE A 553 -10.07 -0.64 24.17
C PHE A 553 -11.46 -1.15 23.83
N THR A 554 -11.56 -2.39 23.34
CA THR A 554 -12.84 -3.06 23.06
C THR A 554 -13.71 -3.15 24.31
N LEU A 555 -13.16 -3.66 25.42
CA LEU A 555 -13.89 -3.77 26.69
C LEU A 555 -14.31 -2.40 27.23
N HIS A 556 -13.44 -1.39 27.12
CA HIS A 556 -13.79 -0.02 27.52
C HIS A 556 -14.94 0.55 26.69
N ALA A 557 -14.92 0.41 25.36
CA ALA A 557 -15.99 0.90 24.51
C ALA A 557 -17.33 0.17 24.77
N MET A 558 -17.28 -1.14 24.99
CA MET A 558 -18.44 -1.94 25.40
C MET A 558 -19.05 -1.42 26.71
N ASP A 559 -18.23 -1.14 27.72
CA ASP A 559 -18.70 -0.62 29.01
C ASP A 559 -19.20 0.83 28.91
N ALA A 560 -18.40 1.71 28.30
CA ALA A 560 -18.66 3.15 28.27
C ALA A 560 -19.83 3.54 27.35
N VAL A 561 -20.05 2.83 26.25
CA VAL A 561 -21.04 3.21 25.23
C VAL A 561 -22.24 2.26 25.20
N CYS A 562 -22.01 0.95 25.33
CA CYS A 562 -23.07 -0.08 25.29
C CYS A 562 -23.57 -0.46 26.70
N ASN A 563 -22.96 0.08 27.76
CA ASN A 563 -23.25 -0.26 29.16
C ASN A 563 -23.07 -1.77 29.47
N LEU A 564 -22.23 -2.46 28.71
CA LEU A 564 -21.90 -3.87 28.90
C LEU A 564 -20.66 -3.98 29.80
N LYS A 565 -20.89 -4.23 31.10
CA LYS A 565 -19.83 -4.23 32.10
C LYS A 565 -18.75 -5.27 31.80
N THR A 566 -17.50 -4.80 31.71
CA THR A 566 -16.29 -5.57 31.39
C THR A 566 -16.24 -6.95 32.02
N TRP A 567 -16.37 -7.01 33.35
CA TRP A 567 -16.15 -8.25 34.09
C TRP A 567 -17.22 -9.33 33.85
N ILE A 568 -18.43 -8.93 33.48
CA ILE A 568 -19.55 -9.84 33.22
C ILE A 568 -19.90 -9.96 31.74
N HIS A 569 -19.07 -9.37 30.87
CA HIS A 569 -19.26 -9.37 29.43
C HIS A 569 -19.31 -10.81 28.88
N PRO A 570 -20.28 -11.16 28.02
CA PRO A 570 -20.46 -12.53 27.52
C PRO A 570 -19.17 -13.14 26.91
N TRP A 571 -18.50 -12.40 26.03
CA TRP A 571 -17.26 -12.88 25.39
C TRP A 571 -16.16 -13.24 26.40
N LEU A 572 -16.00 -12.43 27.47
CA LEU A 572 -15.00 -12.71 28.50
C LEU A 572 -15.42 -13.92 29.36
N LYS A 573 -16.71 -14.03 29.69
CA LYS A 573 -17.28 -15.19 30.40
C LYS A 573 -17.05 -16.50 29.67
N ASP A 574 -17.14 -16.51 28.34
CA ASP A 574 -16.88 -17.70 27.53
C ASP A 574 -15.45 -18.24 27.67
N GLN A 575 -14.52 -17.40 28.14
CA GLN A 575 -13.13 -17.78 28.38
C GLN A 575 -12.88 -18.32 29.82
N LEU A 576 -13.83 -18.18 30.75
CA LEU A 576 -13.65 -18.52 32.18
C LEU A 576 -13.20 -19.97 32.42
N SER A 577 -13.74 -20.93 31.68
CA SER A 577 -13.37 -22.34 31.85
C SER A 577 -11.89 -22.57 31.53
N LYS A 578 -11.39 -21.98 30.45
CA LYS A 578 -9.98 -22.08 30.05
C LYS A 578 -9.09 -21.35 31.04
N THR A 579 -9.49 -20.16 31.48
CA THR A 579 -8.78 -19.37 32.50
C THR A 579 -8.70 -20.10 33.84
N THR A 580 -9.79 -20.72 34.27
CA THR A 580 -9.82 -21.52 35.50
C THR A 580 -8.83 -22.67 35.44
N GLN A 581 -8.79 -23.38 34.32
CA GLN A 581 -7.83 -24.47 34.11
C GLN A 581 -6.38 -23.95 34.13
N TYR A 582 -6.11 -22.87 33.40
CA TYR A 582 -4.80 -22.21 33.39
C TYR A 582 -4.29 -21.81 34.78
N LEU A 583 -5.17 -21.26 35.64
CA LEU A 583 -4.82 -20.88 37.00
C LEU A 583 -4.50 -22.10 37.89
N LYS A 584 -5.25 -23.20 37.72
CA LYS A 584 -5.01 -24.49 38.40
C LYS A 584 -3.70 -25.15 37.95
N ASP A 585 -3.32 -24.96 36.69
CA ASP A 585 -2.11 -25.52 36.09
C ASP A 585 -0.84 -24.70 36.39
N GLY A 586 -0.91 -23.72 37.29
CA GLY A 586 0.25 -22.97 37.78
C GLY A 586 0.58 -21.69 37.01
N SER A 587 -0.27 -21.28 36.07
CA SER A 587 -0.13 -20.07 35.24
C SER A 587 1.23 -19.93 34.58
N ASN A 588 1.58 -20.88 33.71
CA ASN A 588 2.77 -20.78 32.90
C ASN A 588 2.69 -19.59 31.92
N PHE A 589 3.69 -18.71 31.89
CA PHE A 589 3.65 -17.50 31.07
C PHE A 589 3.67 -17.76 29.56
N ASP A 590 4.35 -18.80 29.10
CA ASP A 590 4.39 -19.12 27.67
C ASP A 590 3.03 -19.64 27.17
N GLN A 591 2.29 -20.37 28.02
CA GLN A 591 0.90 -20.75 27.74
C GLN A 591 -0.06 -19.55 27.76
N TRP A 592 0.20 -18.58 28.65
CA TRP A 592 -0.53 -17.32 28.73
C TRP A 592 -0.44 -16.54 27.42
N LYS A 593 0.78 -16.38 26.89
CA LYS A 593 1.05 -15.68 25.62
C LYS A 593 0.35 -16.29 24.41
N GLN A 594 0.04 -17.58 24.46
CA GLN A 594 -0.64 -18.31 23.37
C GLN A 594 -2.16 -18.27 23.50
N SER A 595 -2.70 -17.69 24.58
CA SER A 595 -4.13 -17.78 24.91
C SER A 595 -4.73 -16.38 25.14
N PRO A 596 -5.05 -15.61 24.08
CA PRO A 596 -5.51 -14.22 24.23
C PRO A 596 -6.70 -14.04 25.16
N GLY A 597 -7.67 -14.96 25.13
CA GLY A 597 -8.82 -14.95 26.03
C GLY A 597 -8.46 -15.14 27.51
N VAL A 598 -7.46 -15.97 27.82
CA VAL A 598 -6.93 -16.13 29.19
C VAL A 598 -6.16 -14.87 29.57
N ALA A 599 -5.32 -14.39 28.65
CA ALA A 599 -4.48 -13.23 28.86
C ALA A 599 -5.26 -11.94 29.13
N LEU A 600 -6.45 -11.78 28.53
CA LEU A 600 -7.29 -10.61 28.73
C LEU A 600 -7.78 -10.44 30.18
N PHE A 601 -7.90 -11.53 30.95
CA PHE A 601 -8.46 -11.46 32.31
C PHE A 601 -7.69 -10.56 33.26
N ILE A 602 -6.35 -10.55 33.23
CA ILE A 602 -5.59 -9.66 34.12
C ILE A 602 -5.91 -8.18 33.81
N TYR A 603 -6.08 -7.83 32.53
CA TYR A 603 -6.44 -6.47 32.15
C TYR A 603 -7.88 -6.13 32.54
N ALA A 604 -8.82 -7.06 32.35
CA ALA A 604 -10.19 -6.90 32.85
C ALA A 604 -10.25 -6.78 34.38
N GLN A 605 -9.38 -7.49 35.10
CA GLN A 605 -9.28 -7.47 36.56
C GLN A 605 -8.73 -6.13 37.06
N LEU A 606 -7.71 -5.59 36.39
CA LEU A 606 -7.22 -4.23 36.66
C LEU A 606 -8.34 -3.20 36.46
N ALA A 607 -9.14 -3.32 35.40
CA ALA A 607 -10.25 -2.40 35.15
C ALA A 607 -11.37 -2.54 36.19
N ARG A 608 -11.65 -3.76 36.66
CA ARG A 608 -12.60 -4.03 37.75
C ARG A 608 -12.14 -3.42 39.08
N GLU A 609 -10.88 -3.61 39.44
CA GLU A 609 -10.36 -3.24 40.75
C GLU A 609 -10.04 -1.75 40.91
N PHE A 610 -9.57 -1.12 39.82
CA PHE A 610 -9.08 0.26 39.84
C PHE A 610 -9.88 1.22 38.95
N GLY A 611 -10.83 0.70 38.16
CA GLY A 611 -11.64 1.49 37.24
C GLY A 611 -10.89 1.90 35.97
N TRP A 612 -11.65 2.33 34.96
CA TRP A 612 -11.09 2.83 33.70
C TRP A 612 -10.31 4.14 33.83
N ASP A 613 -10.54 4.92 34.89
CA ASP A 613 -9.77 6.15 35.13
C ASP A 613 -8.30 5.85 35.42
N ALA A 614 -7.98 4.73 36.07
CA ALA A 614 -6.60 4.28 36.24
C ALA A 614 -5.94 3.99 34.89
N TYR A 615 -6.63 3.29 34.00
CA TYR A 615 -6.15 3.05 32.63
C TYR A 615 -5.93 4.35 31.86
N LYS A 616 -6.88 5.28 31.93
CA LYS A 616 -6.75 6.60 31.28
C LYS A 616 -5.47 7.29 31.76
N GLN A 617 -5.24 7.33 33.07
CA GLN A 617 -4.02 7.93 33.66
C GLN A 617 -2.74 7.24 33.19
N VAL A 618 -2.70 5.90 33.20
CA VAL A 618 -1.56 5.12 32.69
C VAL A 618 -1.27 5.46 31.23
N PHE A 619 -2.29 5.42 30.36
CA PHE A 619 -2.08 5.76 28.94
C PHE A 619 -1.68 7.23 28.74
N ARG A 620 -2.17 8.18 29.56
CA ARG A 620 -1.66 9.57 29.53
C ARG A 620 -0.18 9.67 29.88
N ILE A 621 0.33 8.86 30.81
CA ILE A 621 1.77 8.83 31.13
C ILE A 621 2.57 8.41 29.89
N TYR A 622 2.15 7.33 29.23
CA TYR A 622 2.78 6.88 28.00
C TYR A 622 2.70 7.89 26.85
N GLU A 623 1.54 8.51 26.61
CA GLU A 623 1.38 9.51 25.54
C GLU A 623 2.18 10.78 25.82
N LYS A 624 2.31 11.19 27.10
CA LYS A 624 3.10 12.36 27.49
C LYS A 624 4.61 12.11 27.40
N ALA A 625 5.06 10.91 27.73
CA ALA A 625 6.47 10.54 27.74
C ALA A 625 6.66 9.12 27.19
N PRO A 626 6.61 8.92 25.86
CA PRO A 626 6.79 7.61 25.25
C PRO A 626 8.16 7.02 25.61
N PRO A 627 8.23 5.83 26.22
CA PRO A 627 9.49 5.26 26.67
C PRO A 627 10.24 4.57 25.52
N THR A 628 11.56 4.54 25.63
CA THR A 628 12.43 3.70 24.79
C THR A 628 12.67 2.37 25.52
N LEU A 629 12.07 1.30 24.99
CA LEU A 629 12.14 -0.05 25.57
C LEU A 629 12.66 -1.01 24.49
N ASN A 630 13.72 -1.75 24.81
CA ASN A 630 14.51 -2.51 23.83
C ASN A 630 14.05 -3.96 23.69
N ASN A 631 13.31 -4.49 24.66
CA ASN A 631 12.85 -5.87 24.68
C ASN A 631 11.54 -6.01 25.47
N ASP A 632 10.92 -7.19 25.42
CA ASP A 632 9.63 -7.42 26.05
C ASP A 632 9.67 -7.44 27.58
N GLN A 633 10.79 -7.84 28.19
CA GLN A 633 10.92 -7.77 29.66
C GLN A 633 10.87 -6.33 30.15
N GLU A 634 11.52 -5.40 29.45
CA GLU A 634 11.45 -3.96 29.76
C GLU A 634 10.03 -3.41 29.62
N LYS A 635 9.25 -3.87 28.62
CA LYS A 635 7.84 -3.48 28.45
C LYS A 635 6.96 -4.00 29.58
N ILE A 636 7.13 -5.25 29.97
CA ILE A 636 6.42 -5.87 31.09
C ILE A 636 6.71 -5.11 32.38
N ASP A 637 7.99 -4.91 32.71
CA ASP A 637 8.41 -4.21 33.92
C ASP A 637 7.88 -2.77 33.94
N HIS A 638 7.99 -2.04 32.82
CA HIS A 638 7.50 -0.67 32.73
C HIS A 638 5.98 -0.59 32.88
N TRP A 639 5.22 -1.52 32.31
CA TRP A 639 3.76 -1.61 32.49
C TRP A 639 3.40 -1.82 33.97
N ILE A 640 4.04 -2.79 34.63
CA ILE A 640 3.79 -3.11 36.04
C ILE A 640 4.12 -1.91 36.94
N VAL A 641 5.28 -1.28 36.73
CA VAL A 641 5.71 -0.10 37.51
C VAL A 641 4.77 1.07 37.30
N THR A 642 4.49 1.43 36.04
CA THR A 642 3.64 2.58 35.70
C THR A 642 2.23 2.41 36.27
N PHE A 643 1.64 1.23 36.11
CA PHE A 643 0.31 0.96 36.64
C PHE A 643 0.32 0.99 38.17
N SER A 644 1.28 0.31 38.82
CA SER A 644 1.40 0.27 40.29
C SER A 644 1.54 1.66 40.90
N GLN A 645 2.37 2.52 40.31
CA GLN A 645 2.55 3.90 40.74
C GLN A 645 1.28 4.73 40.54
N THR A 646 0.55 4.51 39.44
CA THR A 646 -0.70 5.22 39.15
C THR A 646 -1.78 4.91 40.19
N VAL A 647 -1.85 3.66 40.65
CA VAL A 647 -2.86 3.23 41.64
C VAL A 647 -2.37 3.21 43.09
N ASP A 648 -1.16 3.71 43.34
CA ASP A 648 -0.50 3.71 44.66
C ASP A 648 -0.53 2.33 45.35
N CYS A 649 -0.32 1.27 44.57
CA CYS A 649 -0.39 -0.12 45.03
C CYS A 649 0.65 -0.97 44.33
N ASN A 650 1.39 -1.79 45.10
CA ASN A 650 2.32 -2.76 44.53
C ASN A 650 1.55 -3.91 43.86
N LEU A 651 1.54 -3.94 42.52
CA LEU A 651 0.85 -4.99 41.75
C LEU A 651 1.70 -6.22 41.46
N CYS A 652 2.96 -6.29 41.93
CA CYS A 652 3.82 -7.45 41.70
C CYS A 652 3.15 -8.78 42.10
N PRO A 653 2.45 -8.91 43.25
CA PRO A 653 1.77 -10.15 43.61
C PRO A 653 0.69 -10.56 42.61
N LEU A 654 -0.06 -9.60 42.05
CA LEU A 654 -1.09 -9.86 41.04
C LEU A 654 -0.46 -10.37 39.74
N PHE A 655 0.55 -9.68 39.21
CA PHE A 655 1.21 -10.12 37.98
C PHE A 655 1.92 -11.46 38.17
N LYS A 656 2.52 -11.73 39.34
CA LYS A 656 3.11 -13.02 39.71
C LYS A 656 2.05 -14.13 39.76
N PHE A 657 0.86 -13.86 40.29
CA PHE A 657 -0.26 -14.80 40.28
C PHE A 657 -0.63 -15.23 38.85
N TRP A 658 -0.63 -14.28 37.93
CA TRP A 658 -0.83 -14.51 36.49
C TRP A 658 0.41 -15.03 35.74
N GLY A 659 1.50 -15.35 36.44
CA GLY A 659 2.68 -15.99 35.87
C GLY A 659 3.72 -15.05 35.24
N PHE A 660 3.54 -13.73 35.32
CA PHE A 660 4.46 -12.80 34.66
C PHE A 660 5.89 -12.89 35.24
N PRO A 661 6.93 -12.76 34.38
CA PRO A 661 8.29 -12.57 34.84
C PRO A 661 8.47 -11.15 35.39
N ILE A 662 8.85 -11.03 36.66
CA ILE A 662 9.07 -9.73 37.32
C ILE A 662 10.53 -9.62 37.72
N SER A 663 11.23 -8.61 37.20
CA SER A 663 12.64 -8.37 37.52
C SER A 663 12.83 -7.92 38.98
N SER A 664 14.04 -8.12 39.50
CA SER A 664 14.38 -7.65 40.86
C SER A 664 14.28 -6.12 40.96
N SER A 665 14.68 -5.39 39.93
CA SER A 665 14.55 -3.92 39.89
C SER A 665 13.11 -3.46 40.02
N THR A 666 12.16 -4.14 39.36
CA THR A 666 10.73 -3.84 39.50
C THR A 666 10.26 -4.05 40.94
N LYS A 667 10.60 -5.19 41.54
CA LYS A 667 10.23 -5.50 42.94
C LYS A 667 10.79 -4.47 43.92
N ASP A 668 12.06 -4.11 43.76
CA ASP A 668 12.73 -3.14 44.63
C ASP A 668 12.09 -1.74 44.49
N SER A 669 11.80 -1.32 43.25
CA SER A 669 11.19 -0.01 42.98
C SER A 669 9.78 0.15 43.56
N LEU A 670 9.03 -0.95 43.68
CA LEU A 670 7.65 -0.97 44.19
C LEU A 670 7.54 -1.41 45.64
N SER A 671 8.67 -1.72 46.30
CA SER A 671 8.70 -2.27 47.67
C SER A 671 8.12 -1.35 48.75
N SER A 672 8.12 -0.04 48.49
CA SER A 672 7.56 0.97 49.40
C SER A 672 6.04 1.16 49.25
N LEU A 673 5.44 0.69 48.16
CA LEU A 673 4.00 0.79 47.94
C LEU A 673 3.25 -0.32 48.70
N PRO A 674 2.03 -0.03 49.20
CA PRO A 674 1.24 -1.04 49.89
C PRO A 674 0.82 -2.15 48.93
N VAL A 675 0.82 -3.39 49.41
CA VAL A 675 0.20 -4.51 48.70
C VAL A 675 -1.27 -4.56 49.10
N ARG A 676 -2.17 -4.48 48.13
CA ARG A 676 -3.61 -4.66 48.36
C ARG A 676 -3.96 -6.14 48.23
N ASN A 677 -4.82 -6.62 49.13
CA ASN A 677 -5.39 -7.96 49.03
C ASN A 677 -6.62 -7.91 48.12
N ILE A 678 -6.45 -8.24 46.83
CA ILE A 678 -7.56 -8.43 45.89
C ILE A 678 -8.20 -9.76 46.21
N ASN A 679 -9.49 -9.74 46.53
CA ASN A 679 -10.27 -10.95 46.81
C ASN A 679 -11.39 -11.09 45.80
N ASP A 680 -11.13 -11.87 44.76
CA ASP A 680 -12.11 -12.21 43.73
C ASP A 680 -12.09 -13.70 43.40
N GLU A 681 -13.07 -14.13 42.61
CA GLU A 681 -13.28 -15.52 42.26
C GLU A 681 -12.10 -16.15 41.50
N LEU A 682 -11.22 -15.36 40.86
CA LEU A 682 -10.04 -15.88 40.18
C LEU A 682 -8.92 -16.13 41.18
N ILE A 683 -8.69 -15.21 42.12
CA ILE A 683 -7.72 -15.40 43.20
C ILE A 683 -8.10 -16.60 44.08
N GLU A 684 -9.39 -16.80 44.34
CA GLU A 684 -9.91 -17.95 45.11
C GLU A 684 -9.61 -19.33 44.48
N ILE A 685 -9.34 -19.40 43.17
CA ILE A 685 -8.96 -20.65 42.50
C ILE A 685 -7.59 -21.14 42.96
N ALA A 686 -6.66 -20.22 43.25
CA ALA A 686 -5.30 -20.55 43.66
C ALA A 686 -4.73 -19.54 44.68
N PRO A 687 -5.35 -19.40 45.86
CA PRO A 687 -5.06 -18.32 46.82
C PRO A 687 -3.61 -18.37 47.32
N ASN A 688 -3.03 -19.57 47.43
CA ASN A 688 -1.64 -19.78 47.86
C ASN A 688 -0.61 -19.12 46.93
N ARG A 689 -0.99 -18.77 45.69
CA ARG A 689 -0.10 -18.14 44.70
C ARG A 689 -0.18 -16.62 44.71
N TYR A 690 -1.20 -16.06 45.36
CA TYR A 690 -1.39 -14.62 45.51
C TYR A 690 -0.74 -14.06 46.79
N ALA A 691 -0.20 -14.94 47.66
CA ALA A 691 0.57 -14.54 48.83
C ALA A 691 1.96 -14.00 48.45
N MET A 692 2.44 -12.99 49.20
CA MET A 692 3.70 -12.27 48.97
C MET A 692 4.90 -13.19 48.74
#